data_AF-A0A7W2QLV5-F1
#
_entry.id   AF-A0A7W2QLV5-F1
#
_cell.length_a   1.000
_cell.length_b   1.000
_cell.length_c   1.000
_cell.angle_alpha   90.00
_cell.angle_beta   90.00
_cell.angle_gamma   90.00
#
_symmetry.space_group_name_H-M   'P 1'
#
loop_
_entity.id
_entity.type
_entity.pdbx_description
1 polymer ?
#
loop_
_entity_poly.entity_id
_entity_poly.type
_entity_poly.pdbx_seq_one_letter_code
_entity_poly.pdbx_strand_id
1 'polypeptide(L)'
;MALADLYLHAAQHRSRHIAMVWPASLKTLPLVHALATLTRWNHGDKQGVRGLLFPVKSNAFHCLNHIHFDRGSILRIVKELVEVADNPRVTRSMRDKDPFYFWLNDSSLRQVLGGCFNPTIGELLPHYLATPDFRVWKPCDAQLLALTRAKLSRRGKAKEALQMNSVIMGDPRTAPDALFALDGRMSDSELRQACKALAELGAPEVVIVQATRAVRLEAPKWKRQLARFCLMLEDVFRGCRPGVIVVTDEPHAAYELKHELWAQNHKRDSAGRWHSPHEFRISGIPSAAGGVGLLSEGGQEIPSPAPREFDVHIVDADVAKAANKFMHIANTAPGGKLGARPLVEAASFLSRLAALPCGVRHLSEHLAGLDVSDRARAAFDWPGHMGAVHEFDRNVGVGDNRPALMECLDRSSRLFANYNEATPFAHKLAELVATVATSKRRSVAIVFTNALYLRLAERFLVGYGQYPEDATYDSLHERVHLLSAPHLEDHLEKLQGSTLVFAGLSEDCLRLLLTDNRIPAHSVLLLTQRAGQFLRATLNPIVEQMPEFKSYKPRMESILRQLKDLPESASVLSTGDYVLPTFRVELSSNITSSDNDVEPGSWVIRFDTGATQYRHDTSEVYVYDPASQLATNAGFRPCQVCSLGVGNKVFIMSADLREAVEQVLRDAGVPIQSDKTFESALRSYHEQVQKRLAVRFTQATLSDKVRAIREEMIELNPSLETKLPSLQAMRLWIDLGHSPETPFEQLRPQAPLREATFKAFAEVLGFSELEAAYQWQRVITAVRNSRRLDGRHVSDIYAYMLLQPESVMANSSIRRQTLTTLFNQARENVATVEHVGPLLESQ
;
A
#
# COMPACT_ATOMS: atom_id res chain seq x y z
N MET A 1 13.96 -20.94 16.20
CA MET A 1 15.18 -20.34 15.63
C MET A 1 14.77 -19.02 15.00
N ALA A 2 15.45 -17.92 15.32
CA ALA A 2 15.13 -16.62 14.73
C ALA A 2 15.73 -16.50 13.31
N LEU A 3 15.23 -15.58 12.49
CA LEU A 3 15.73 -15.40 11.12
C LEU A 3 17.22 -15.02 11.06
N ALA A 4 17.70 -14.21 12.02
CA ALA A 4 19.11 -13.85 12.11
C ALA A 4 20.00 -15.07 12.44
N ASP A 5 19.50 -16.02 13.25
CA ASP A 5 20.23 -17.26 13.55
C ASP A 5 20.34 -18.14 12.31
N LEU A 6 19.26 -18.26 11.54
CA LEU A 6 19.27 -18.99 10.27
C LEU A 6 20.21 -18.34 9.26
N TYR A 7 20.27 -17.01 9.24
CA TYR A 7 21.23 -16.22 8.44
C TYR A 7 22.67 -16.53 8.82
N LEU A 8 23.00 -16.52 10.11
CA LEU A 8 24.33 -16.88 10.60
C LEU A 8 24.67 -18.34 10.29
N HIS A 9 23.71 -19.25 10.45
CA HIS A 9 23.88 -20.66 10.13
C HIS A 9 24.15 -20.86 8.64
N ALA A 10 23.41 -20.19 7.75
CA ALA A 10 23.63 -20.26 6.31
C ALA A 10 24.98 -19.66 5.90
N ALA A 11 25.39 -18.55 6.52
CA ALA A 11 26.71 -17.96 6.28
C ALA A 11 27.85 -18.91 6.68
N GLN A 12 27.72 -19.59 7.81
CA GLN A 12 28.75 -20.50 8.34
C GLN A 12 28.81 -21.84 7.58
N HIS A 13 27.66 -22.46 7.31
CA HIS A 13 27.59 -23.81 6.75
C HIS A 13 27.30 -23.86 5.25
N ARG A 14 27.13 -22.70 4.60
CA ARG A 14 26.79 -22.59 3.17
C ARG A 14 25.52 -23.36 2.78
N SER A 15 24.60 -23.48 3.74
CA SER A 15 23.33 -24.18 3.58
C SER A 15 22.27 -23.34 2.85
N ARG A 16 21.22 -23.98 2.36
CA ARG A 16 20.16 -23.36 1.55
C ARG A 16 18.79 -23.55 2.21
N HIS A 17 18.09 -22.45 2.43
CA HIS A 17 16.83 -22.44 3.17
C HIS A 17 15.79 -21.56 2.51
N ILE A 18 14.53 -21.92 2.69
CA ILE A 18 13.35 -21.09 2.44
C ILE A 18 12.75 -20.79 3.81
N ALA A 19 13.04 -19.60 4.33
CA ALA A 19 12.56 -19.11 5.60
C ALA A 19 11.14 -18.54 5.41
N MET A 20 10.15 -19.19 6.04
CA MET A 20 8.78 -18.70 6.06
C MET A 20 8.53 -17.93 7.36
N VAL A 21 8.55 -16.61 7.29
CA VAL A 21 8.26 -15.72 8.41
C VAL A 21 6.77 -15.44 8.44
N TRP A 22 6.08 -15.84 9.50
CA TRP A 22 4.62 -15.79 9.55
C TRP A 22 4.10 -15.77 11.02
N PRO A 23 2.92 -15.21 11.34
CA PRO A 23 1.99 -14.46 10.47
C PRO A 23 2.40 -13.03 10.13
N ALA A 24 3.48 -12.50 10.71
CA ALA A 24 4.02 -11.20 10.32
C ALA A 24 4.83 -11.26 9.00
N SER A 25 4.86 -10.15 8.25
CA SER A 25 5.77 -9.96 7.12
C SER A 25 6.87 -8.96 7.49
N LEU A 26 8.14 -9.33 7.23
CA LEU A 26 9.28 -8.45 7.46
C LEU A 26 9.49 -7.55 6.26
N LYS A 27 9.17 -6.26 6.40
CA LYS A 27 9.38 -5.27 5.33
C LYS A 27 10.86 -4.90 5.13
N THR A 28 11.70 -5.07 6.16
CA THR A 28 13.08 -4.55 6.17
C THR A 28 14.12 -5.66 6.38
N LEU A 29 14.40 -6.41 5.33
CA LEU A 29 15.41 -7.49 5.36
C LEU A 29 16.86 -7.03 5.63
N PRO A 30 17.30 -5.81 5.26
CA PRO A 30 18.64 -5.32 5.64
C PRO A 30 18.92 -5.34 7.15
N LEU A 31 17.89 -5.26 8.00
CA LEU A 31 18.05 -5.35 9.45
C LEU A 31 18.52 -6.73 9.91
N VAL A 32 18.12 -7.79 9.22
CA VAL A 32 18.57 -9.16 9.52
C VAL A 32 20.10 -9.25 9.40
N HIS A 33 20.65 -8.64 8.34
CA HIS A 33 22.08 -8.55 8.14
C HIS A 33 22.75 -7.72 9.24
N ALA A 34 22.23 -6.54 9.56
CA ALA A 34 22.79 -5.68 10.59
C ALA A 34 22.83 -6.37 11.98
N LEU A 35 21.74 -7.06 12.35
CA LEU A 35 21.66 -7.85 13.59
C LEU A 35 22.63 -9.04 13.58
N ALA A 36 22.75 -9.75 12.46
CA ALA A 36 23.69 -10.86 12.33
C ALA A 36 25.14 -10.40 12.44
N THR A 37 25.51 -9.30 11.79
CA THR A 37 26.84 -8.68 11.88
C THR A 37 27.14 -8.23 13.30
N LEU A 38 26.20 -7.55 13.98
CA LEU A 38 26.36 -7.16 15.38
C LEU A 38 26.53 -8.37 16.30
N THR A 39 25.78 -9.45 16.04
CA THR A 39 25.89 -10.70 16.80
C THR A 39 27.26 -11.33 16.63
N ARG A 40 27.77 -11.45 15.40
CA ARG A 40 29.14 -11.94 15.14
C ARG A 40 30.19 -11.07 15.82
N TRP A 41 30.00 -9.76 15.76
CA TRP A 41 30.90 -8.83 16.41
C TRP A 41 30.94 -9.04 17.92
N ASN A 42 29.78 -9.17 18.57
CA ASN A 42 29.70 -9.47 20.00
C ASN A 42 30.37 -10.80 20.40
N HIS A 43 30.47 -11.76 19.47
CA HIS A 43 31.20 -13.03 19.66
C HIS A 43 32.70 -12.94 19.31
N GLY A 44 33.20 -11.75 18.97
CA GLY A 44 34.63 -11.52 18.70
C GLY A 44 35.05 -11.55 17.23
N ASP A 45 34.13 -11.78 16.29
CA ASP A 45 34.42 -11.69 14.86
C ASP A 45 34.27 -10.23 14.40
N LYS A 46 35.39 -9.49 14.31
CA LYS A 46 35.37 -8.10 13.82
C LYS A 46 35.10 -8.00 12.33
N GLN A 47 35.26 -9.06 11.55
CA GLN A 47 34.99 -9.03 10.12
C GLN A 47 33.48 -9.15 9.83
N GLY A 48 32.69 -9.65 10.77
CA GLY A 48 31.23 -9.71 10.65
C GLY A 48 30.78 -10.66 9.55
N VAL A 49 29.73 -10.30 8.78
CA VAL A 49 29.19 -11.14 7.71
C VAL A 49 29.09 -10.35 6.41
N ARG A 50 29.69 -10.84 5.33
CA ARG A 50 29.51 -10.27 3.99
C ARG A 50 28.21 -10.78 3.37
N GLY A 51 27.28 -9.88 3.05
CA GLY A 51 25.93 -10.23 2.59
C GLY A 51 25.61 -9.75 1.17
N LEU A 52 24.71 -10.45 0.50
CA LEU A 52 24.07 -10.01 -0.75
C LEU A 52 22.55 -10.10 -0.60
N LEU A 53 21.81 -9.12 -1.13
CA LEU A 53 20.35 -9.06 -1.07
C LEU A 53 19.76 -8.86 -2.47
N PHE A 54 18.74 -9.64 -2.83
CA PHE A 54 18.03 -9.52 -4.10
C PHE A 54 16.59 -10.05 -3.99
N PRO A 55 15.62 -9.52 -4.72
CA PRO A 55 15.60 -8.22 -5.38
C PRO A 55 15.36 -7.10 -4.38
N VAL A 56 15.84 -5.90 -4.70
CA VAL A 56 15.52 -4.69 -3.94
C VAL A 56 15.06 -3.55 -4.83
N LYS A 57 14.49 -2.50 -4.21
CA LYS A 57 14.25 -1.20 -4.85
C LYS A 57 15.41 -0.25 -4.58
N SER A 58 15.46 0.87 -5.28
CA SER A 58 16.52 1.88 -5.10
C SER A 58 16.55 2.53 -3.70
N ASN A 59 15.47 2.38 -2.92
CA ASN A 59 15.37 2.83 -1.54
C ASN A 59 15.62 1.74 -0.48
N ALA A 60 16.19 0.58 -0.82
CA ALA A 60 16.35 -0.58 0.08
C ALA A 60 16.98 -0.27 1.44
N PHE A 61 17.99 0.59 1.46
CA PHE A 61 18.75 0.92 2.67
C PHE A 61 18.13 2.06 3.49
N HIS A 62 17.02 2.63 3.02
CA HIS A 62 16.40 3.79 3.65
C HIS A 62 16.10 3.56 5.14
N CYS A 63 15.55 2.41 5.52
CA CYS A 63 15.25 2.10 6.91
C CYS A 63 16.48 2.09 7.84
N LEU A 64 17.66 1.77 7.31
CA LEU A 64 18.91 1.76 8.09
C LEU A 64 19.31 3.15 8.57
N ASN A 65 18.85 4.20 7.88
CA ASN A 65 19.12 5.60 8.25
C ASN A 65 18.16 6.13 9.33
N HIS A 66 17.18 5.33 9.77
CA HIS A 66 16.17 5.74 10.76
C HIS A 66 16.23 4.93 12.05
N ILE A 67 16.87 3.76 11.99
CA ILE A 67 17.08 2.91 13.14
C ILE A 67 18.47 3.22 13.68
N HIS A 68 18.54 3.40 14.99
CA HIS A 68 19.75 3.84 15.67
C HIS A 68 20.27 2.70 16.54
N PHE A 69 21.59 2.56 16.58
CA PHE A 69 22.23 1.74 17.60
C PHE A 69 22.41 2.54 18.87
N ASP A 70 22.21 1.90 20.02
CA ASP A 70 22.63 2.48 21.29
C ASP A 70 24.15 2.65 21.30
N ARG A 71 24.61 3.91 21.34
CA ARG A 71 26.03 4.26 21.27
C ARG A 71 26.82 3.64 22.42
N GLY A 72 26.24 3.60 23.63
CA GLY A 72 26.90 3.04 24.81
C GLY A 72 27.20 1.55 24.64
N SER A 73 26.22 0.80 24.14
CA SER A 73 26.33 -0.62 23.85
C SER A 73 27.36 -0.93 22.77
N ILE A 74 27.37 -0.17 21.68
CA ILE A 74 28.40 -0.32 20.63
C ILE A 74 29.80 -0.04 21.19
N LEU A 75 29.97 1.07 21.92
CA LEU A 75 31.27 1.42 22.52
C LEU A 75 31.78 0.38 23.51
N ARG A 76 30.88 -0.30 24.22
CA ARG A 76 31.25 -1.43 25.09
C ARG A 76 31.85 -2.58 24.27
N ILE A 77 31.20 -3.00 23.19
CA ILE A 77 31.70 -4.05 22.30
C ILE A 77 33.07 -3.65 21.72
N VAL A 78 33.21 -2.40 21.24
CA VAL A 78 34.47 -1.87 20.69
C VAL A 78 35.60 -1.94 21.72
N LYS A 79 35.34 -1.52 22.97
CA LYS A 79 36.34 -1.54 24.05
C LYS A 79 36.76 -2.96 24.43
N GLU A 80 35.83 -3.92 24.42
CA GLU A 80 36.13 -5.32 24.72
C GLU A 80 36.97 -6.00 23.64
N LEU A 81 36.86 -5.54 22.39
CA LEU A 81 37.49 -6.17 21.23
C LEU A 81 38.68 -5.40 20.68
N VAL A 82 39.04 -4.25 21.23
CA VAL A 82 40.16 -3.43 20.73
C VAL A 82 41.45 -4.24 20.57
N GLU A 83 42.17 -4.02 19.48
CA GLU A 83 43.42 -4.72 19.11
C GLU A 83 44.63 -3.77 19.15
N VAL A 84 44.85 -3.07 20.28
CA VAL A 84 46.13 -2.36 20.53
C VAL A 84 47.28 -3.38 20.70
N ALA A 85 46.96 -4.55 21.24
CA ALA A 85 47.78 -5.76 21.30
C ALA A 85 46.90 -6.96 20.92
N ASP A 86 47.48 -8.17 20.87
CA ASP A 86 46.71 -9.38 20.61
C ASP A 86 45.62 -9.58 21.67
N ASN A 87 44.37 -9.59 21.24
CA ASN A 87 43.20 -9.70 22.12
C ASN A 87 42.60 -11.11 21.96
N PRO A 88 42.62 -11.96 23.02
CA PRO A 88 42.15 -13.34 22.92
C PRO A 88 40.63 -13.47 22.69
N ARG A 89 39.86 -12.38 22.89
CA ARG A 89 38.43 -12.36 22.54
C ARG A 89 38.19 -12.20 21.05
N VAL A 90 39.18 -11.76 20.27
CA VAL A 90 39.03 -11.56 18.83
C VAL A 90 39.29 -12.86 18.08
N THR A 91 38.30 -13.32 17.31
CA THR A 91 38.41 -14.54 16.51
C THR A 91 38.83 -14.25 15.08
N ARG A 92 38.34 -13.16 14.48
CA ARG A 92 38.77 -12.64 13.17
C ARG A 92 39.14 -11.17 13.31
N SER A 93 40.43 -10.89 13.10
CA SER A 93 41.03 -9.57 13.26
C SER A 93 40.61 -8.58 12.16
N MET A 94 40.43 -7.32 12.55
CA MET A 94 40.25 -6.18 11.64
C MET A 94 40.62 -4.88 12.37
N ARG A 95 41.93 -4.63 12.53
CA ARG A 95 42.45 -3.50 13.32
C ARG A 95 41.96 -2.13 12.81
N ASP A 96 41.72 -1.98 11.51
CA ASP A 96 41.23 -0.72 10.91
C ASP A 96 39.79 -0.34 11.36
N LYS A 97 39.02 -1.27 11.94
CA LYS A 97 37.71 -0.96 12.53
C LYS A 97 37.79 -0.19 13.84
N ASP A 98 38.87 -0.37 14.60
CA ASP A 98 39.04 0.30 15.89
C ASP A 98 39.00 1.83 15.75
N PRO A 99 39.84 2.47 14.90
CA PRO A 99 39.81 3.91 14.71
C PRO A 99 38.53 4.41 14.02
N PHE A 100 37.79 3.55 13.32
CA PHE A 100 36.47 3.89 12.77
C PHE A 100 35.42 4.06 13.88
N TYR A 101 35.30 3.10 14.79
CA TYR A 101 34.28 3.13 15.85
C TYR A 101 34.65 4.01 17.06
N PHE A 102 35.94 4.23 17.36
CA PHE A 102 36.33 5.07 18.50
C PHE A 102 35.90 6.54 18.36
N TRP A 103 35.58 7.01 17.16
CA TRP A 103 34.96 8.32 16.95
C TRP A 103 33.64 8.49 17.69
N LEU A 104 32.90 7.41 17.95
CA LEU A 104 31.68 7.45 18.74
C LEU A 104 31.93 7.82 20.21
N ASN A 105 33.16 7.70 20.71
CA ASN A 105 33.53 8.05 22.08
C ASN A 105 33.83 9.56 22.25
N ASP A 106 33.73 10.37 21.19
CA ASP A 106 34.04 11.79 21.25
C ASP A 106 33.08 12.55 22.18
N SER A 107 33.64 13.31 23.11
CA SER A 107 32.90 14.10 24.10
C SER A 107 31.98 15.17 23.49
N SER A 108 32.25 15.63 22.27
CA SER A 108 31.43 16.61 21.55
C SER A 108 30.06 16.07 21.11
N LEU A 109 29.92 14.75 21.02
CA LEU A 109 28.67 14.08 20.63
C LEU A 109 27.65 14.00 21.79
N ARG A 110 27.78 14.82 22.85
CA ARG A 110 26.98 14.71 24.08
C ARG A 110 25.73 15.60 24.14
N GLN A 111 25.51 16.51 23.20
CA GLN A 111 24.43 17.50 23.34
C GLN A 111 23.64 17.70 22.05
N VAL A 112 22.52 16.99 21.93
CA VAL A 112 21.36 17.45 21.16
C VAL A 112 20.12 17.24 22.04
N LEU A 113 19.49 18.34 22.48
CA LEU A 113 18.16 18.39 23.13
C LEU A 113 17.88 17.34 24.21
N GLY A 114 18.79 17.20 25.19
CA GLY A 114 18.53 16.39 26.40
C GLY A 114 18.68 14.87 26.25
N GLY A 115 19.09 14.35 25.08
CA GLY A 115 19.36 12.93 24.85
C GLY A 115 20.82 12.63 24.47
N CYS A 116 21.23 11.36 24.58
CA CYS A 116 22.51 10.89 24.02
C CYS A 116 22.41 10.80 22.48
N PHE A 117 23.43 11.28 21.76
CA PHE A 117 23.57 11.01 20.33
C PHE A 117 23.78 9.52 20.09
N ASN A 118 22.95 8.93 19.24
CA ASN A 118 23.05 7.55 18.78
C ASN A 118 23.29 7.54 17.26
N PRO A 119 24.25 6.76 16.73
CA PRO A 119 24.46 6.65 15.29
C PRO A 119 23.37 5.81 14.62
N THR A 120 23.09 6.10 13.36
CA THR A 120 22.19 5.28 12.55
C THR A 120 22.90 3.98 12.11
N ILE A 121 22.14 2.91 11.83
CA ILE A 121 22.71 1.66 11.31
C ILE A 121 23.42 1.92 9.97
N GLY A 122 22.82 2.72 9.09
CA GLY A 122 23.37 3.04 7.77
C GLY A 122 24.70 3.80 7.79
N GLU A 123 25.00 4.52 8.88
CA GLU A 123 26.30 5.18 9.06
C GLU A 123 27.43 4.24 9.46
N LEU A 124 27.10 3.12 10.10
CA LEU A 124 28.09 2.16 10.61
C LEU A 124 28.30 0.97 9.67
N LEU A 125 27.27 0.60 8.89
CA LEU A 125 27.28 -0.56 8.02
C LEU A 125 27.57 -0.16 6.56
N PRO A 126 28.68 -0.64 5.95
CA PRO A 126 28.94 -0.44 4.53
C PRO A 126 27.87 -1.12 3.67
N HIS A 127 27.28 -0.38 2.75
CA HIS A 127 26.22 -0.89 1.90
C HIS A 127 26.32 -0.37 0.46
N TYR A 128 25.99 -1.23 -0.49
CA TYR A 128 26.18 -0.97 -1.92
C TYR A 128 24.96 -1.40 -2.72
N LEU A 129 24.54 -0.58 -3.69
CA LEU A 129 23.43 -0.88 -4.58
C LEU A 129 23.91 -0.99 -6.03
N ALA A 130 23.54 -2.07 -6.71
CA ALA A 130 23.59 -2.16 -8.16
C ALA A 130 22.19 -1.90 -8.75
N THR A 131 22.13 -0.99 -9.71
CA THR A 131 20.92 -0.62 -10.47
C THR A 131 21.02 -1.12 -11.92
N PRO A 132 19.97 -0.99 -12.75
CA PRO A 132 20.13 -1.11 -14.20
C PRO A 132 21.31 -0.25 -14.71
N ASP A 133 21.97 -0.70 -15.77
CA ASP A 133 23.22 -0.13 -16.31
C ASP A 133 24.45 -0.23 -15.38
N PHE A 134 24.42 -1.18 -14.43
CA PHE A 134 25.54 -1.42 -13.53
C PHE A 134 26.87 -1.67 -14.28
N ARG A 135 27.92 -0.95 -13.87
CA ARG A 135 29.28 -1.12 -14.41
C ARG A 135 30.26 -1.65 -13.37
N VAL A 136 30.26 -1.06 -12.17
CA VAL A 136 31.25 -1.35 -11.11
C VAL A 136 30.68 -1.01 -9.73
N TRP A 137 31.14 -1.74 -8.71
CA TRP A 137 30.88 -1.43 -7.30
C TRP A 137 31.67 -0.19 -6.87
N LYS A 138 30.97 0.92 -6.61
CA LYS A 138 31.58 2.18 -6.18
C LYS A 138 31.79 2.20 -4.65
N PRO A 139 32.84 2.86 -4.14
CA PRO A 139 33.01 3.08 -2.70
C PRO A 139 31.84 3.85 -2.06
N CYS A 140 31.58 3.60 -0.77
CA CYS A 140 30.51 4.24 0.02
C CYS A 140 31.04 5.11 1.18
N ASP A 141 32.32 5.45 1.19
CA ASP A 141 33.01 6.18 2.27
C ASP A 141 32.38 7.55 2.59
N ALA A 142 31.75 8.20 1.61
CA ALA A 142 31.06 9.47 1.81
C ALA A 142 29.81 9.34 2.71
N GLN A 143 29.19 8.15 2.76
CA GLN A 143 27.97 7.90 3.53
C GLN A 143 28.26 7.43 4.95
N LEU A 144 29.40 6.75 5.16
CA LEU A 144 29.81 6.26 6.47
C LEU A 144 30.07 7.43 7.44
N LEU A 145 29.53 7.30 8.66
CA LEU A 145 29.63 8.29 9.75
C LEU A 145 29.25 9.73 9.34
N ALA A 146 28.44 9.92 8.30
CA ALA A 146 28.14 11.24 7.76
C ALA A 146 27.44 12.18 8.77
N LEU A 147 26.48 11.67 9.54
CA LEU A 147 25.80 12.46 10.59
C LEU A 147 26.75 12.71 11.76
N THR A 148 27.52 11.70 12.15
CA THR A 148 28.55 11.83 13.19
C THR A 148 29.52 12.96 12.84
N ARG A 149 30.04 12.99 11.60
CA ARG A 149 30.91 14.07 11.09
C ARG A 149 30.24 15.44 11.10
N ALA A 150 28.96 15.51 10.75
CA ALA A 150 28.20 16.75 10.76
C ALA A 150 28.05 17.33 12.17
N LYS A 151 27.99 16.46 13.20
CA LYS A 151 27.80 16.84 14.61
C LYS A 151 29.10 17.10 15.38
N LEU A 152 30.27 16.77 14.84
CA LEU A 152 31.57 17.06 15.48
C LEU A 152 31.85 18.57 15.55
N SER A 153 32.23 19.06 16.74
CA SER A 153 32.51 20.49 16.98
C SER A 153 33.84 20.98 16.39
N ARG A 154 34.83 20.09 16.20
CA ARG A 154 36.19 20.44 15.70
C ARG A 154 36.24 20.31 14.17
N ARG A 155 36.32 21.45 13.47
CA ARG A 155 35.85 21.56 12.07
C ARG A 155 36.78 21.12 10.93
N GLY A 156 38.10 20.94 11.14
CA GLY A 156 39.04 20.58 10.05
C GLY A 156 39.60 19.17 10.18
N LYS A 157 40.72 19.05 10.91
CA LYS A 157 41.53 17.82 11.03
C LYS A 157 40.76 16.58 11.52
N ALA A 158 39.78 16.75 12.42
CA ALA A 158 38.98 15.63 12.91
C ALA A 158 38.04 15.07 11.82
N LYS A 159 37.48 15.95 10.98
CA LYS A 159 36.62 15.53 9.86
C LYS A 159 37.43 14.85 8.77
N GLU A 160 38.64 15.34 8.49
CA GLU A 160 39.58 14.73 7.54
C GLU A 160 40.04 13.35 8.01
N ALA A 161 40.44 13.21 9.28
CA ALA A 161 40.84 11.93 9.85
C ALA A 161 39.70 10.90 9.85
N LEU A 162 38.47 11.34 10.16
CA LEU A 162 37.30 10.47 10.10
C LEU A 162 36.97 10.06 8.65
N GLN A 163 37.10 10.97 7.68
CA GLN A 163 36.98 10.62 6.26
C GLN A 163 38.02 9.57 5.87
N MET A 164 39.30 9.74 6.26
CA MET A 164 40.35 8.77 5.97
C MET A 164 40.07 7.38 6.54
N ASN A 165 39.59 7.29 7.78
CA ASN A 165 39.20 6.01 8.39
C ASN A 165 38.00 5.37 7.65
N SER A 166 37.12 6.20 7.07
CA SER A 166 35.95 5.73 6.34
C SER A 166 36.29 5.20 4.95
N VAL A 167 37.43 5.58 4.35
CA VAL A 167 37.86 5.07 3.04
C VAL A 167 38.08 3.56 3.07
N ILE A 168 38.76 3.05 4.10
CA ILE A 168 39.05 1.61 4.22
C ILE A 168 37.76 0.82 4.47
N MET A 169 36.85 1.34 5.30
CA MET A 169 35.55 0.70 5.54
C MET A 169 34.58 0.83 4.36
N GLY A 170 34.77 1.85 3.53
CA GLY A 170 33.91 2.17 2.40
C GLY A 170 34.32 1.52 1.07
N ASP A 171 35.54 0.98 0.94
CA ASP A 171 35.96 0.24 -0.26
C ASP A 171 35.35 -1.17 -0.27
N PRO A 172 34.63 -1.56 -1.34
CA PRO A 172 33.98 -2.86 -1.43
C PRO A 172 34.95 -4.07 -1.34
N ARG A 173 36.25 -3.89 -1.55
CA ARG A 173 37.27 -4.96 -1.37
C ARG A 173 37.63 -5.19 0.08
N THR A 174 37.66 -4.13 0.88
CA THR A 174 38.16 -4.17 2.26
C THR A 174 37.05 -4.13 3.31
N ALA A 175 35.78 -4.05 2.89
CA ALA A 175 34.60 -4.08 3.77
C ALA A 175 34.07 -5.52 3.96
N PRO A 176 34.40 -6.23 5.06
CA PRO A 176 34.02 -7.63 5.24
C PRO A 176 32.59 -7.83 5.75
N ASP A 177 31.98 -6.83 6.39
CA ASP A 177 30.59 -6.82 6.85
C ASP A 177 29.68 -5.99 5.94
N ALA A 178 30.07 -5.85 4.68
CA ALA A 178 29.30 -5.12 3.69
C ALA A 178 28.01 -5.86 3.30
N LEU A 179 26.95 -5.08 3.10
CA LEU A 179 25.71 -5.53 2.48
C LEU A 179 25.61 -5.02 1.04
N PHE A 180 25.72 -5.94 0.08
CA PHE A 180 25.47 -5.67 -1.32
C PHE A 180 24.01 -5.90 -1.65
N ALA A 181 23.41 -5.08 -2.52
CA ALA A 181 22.05 -5.26 -2.98
C ALA A 181 21.93 -5.09 -4.50
N LEU A 182 21.02 -5.86 -5.09
CA LEU A 182 20.76 -5.91 -6.52
C LEU A 182 19.32 -5.47 -6.81
N ASP A 183 19.13 -4.46 -7.66
CA ASP A 183 17.81 -3.96 -8.05
C ASP A 183 17.00 -5.05 -8.79
N GLY A 184 15.72 -5.19 -8.44
CA GLY A 184 14.82 -6.20 -9.02
C GLY A 184 14.54 -6.04 -10.52
N ARG A 185 14.79 -4.85 -11.08
CA ARG A 185 14.57 -4.52 -12.49
C ARG A 185 15.73 -4.94 -13.40
N MET A 186 16.87 -5.32 -12.83
CA MET A 186 18.03 -5.77 -13.59
C MET A 186 17.72 -7.05 -14.38
N SER A 187 18.21 -7.10 -15.61
CA SER A 187 18.15 -8.28 -16.48
C SER A 187 19.03 -9.43 -15.95
N ASP A 188 18.76 -10.66 -16.41
CA ASP A 188 19.57 -11.85 -16.06
C ASP A 188 21.07 -11.64 -16.39
N SER A 189 21.39 -10.90 -17.46
CA SER A 189 22.77 -10.54 -17.84
C SER A 189 23.42 -9.54 -16.89
N GLU A 190 22.69 -8.48 -16.51
CA GLU A 190 23.19 -7.46 -15.58
C GLU A 190 23.40 -8.04 -14.18
N LEU A 191 22.46 -8.86 -13.71
CA LEU A 191 22.59 -9.58 -12.43
C LEU A 191 23.83 -10.47 -12.41
N ARG A 192 24.07 -11.20 -13.50
CA ARG A 192 25.27 -12.04 -13.65
C ARG A 192 26.54 -11.20 -13.67
N GLN A 193 26.54 -10.05 -14.36
CA GLN A 193 27.68 -9.14 -14.41
C GLN A 193 28.01 -8.57 -13.01
N ALA A 194 27.00 -8.09 -12.28
CA ALA A 194 27.19 -7.58 -10.92
C ALA A 194 27.70 -8.64 -9.95
N CYS A 195 27.19 -9.87 -10.03
CA CYS A 195 27.66 -11.00 -9.23
C CYS A 195 29.11 -11.39 -9.57
N LYS A 196 29.49 -11.39 -10.86
CA LYS A 196 30.88 -11.64 -11.27
C LYS A 196 31.82 -10.57 -10.74
N ALA A 197 31.46 -9.29 -10.89
CA ALA A 197 32.24 -8.19 -10.34
C ALA A 197 32.37 -8.32 -8.81
N LEU A 198 31.33 -8.77 -8.11
CA LEU A 198 31.41 -9.03 -6.67
C LEU A 198 32.34 -10.21 -6.34
N ALA A 199 32.31 -11.28 -7.14
CA ALA A 199 33.19 -12.44 -6.96
C ALA A 199 34.68 -12.07 -7.05
N GLU A 200 35.03 -11.10 -7.91
CA GLU A 200 36.40 -10.57 -8.03
C GLU A 200 36.85 -9.75 -6.80
N LEU A 201 35.93 -9.07 -6.13
CA LEU A 201 36.22 -8.26 -4.94
C LEU A 201 36.18 -9.06 -3.64
N GLY A 202 35.41 -10.16 -3.62
CA GLY A 202 35.23 -11.02 -2.46
C GLY A 202 33.82 -11.60 -2.42
N ALA A 203 33.73 -12.93 -2.42
CA ALA A 203 32.45 -13.65 -2.42
C ALA A 203 31.64 -13.37 -1.14
N PRO A 204 30.31 -13.21 -1.23
CA PRO A 204 29.47 -13.09 -0.05
C PRO A 204 29.48 -14.41 0.75
N GLU A 205 29.26 -14.29 2.07
CA GLU A 205 29.06 -15.46 2.93
C GLU A 205 27.64 -16.02 2.79
N VAL A 206 26.67 -15.14 2.57
CA VAL A 206 25.25 -15.49 2.46
C VAL A 206 24.51 -14.52 1.55
N VAL A 207 23.51 -15.06 0.85
CA VAL A 207 22.59 -14.29 -0.01
C VAL A 207 21.17 -14.40 0.55
N ILE A 208 20.54 -13.26 0.78
CA ILE A 208 19.11 -13.17 1.09
C ILE A 208 18.36 -12.96 -0.23
N VAL A 209 17.39 -13.83 -0.49
CA VAL A 209 16.48 -13.73 -1.63
C VAL A 209 15.10 -13.34 -1.13
N GLN A 210 14.63 -12.13 -1.46
CA GLN A 210 13.35 -11.62 -1.03
C GLN A 210 12.23 -12.17 -1.92
N ALA A 211 11.37 -13.01 -1.35
CA ALA A 211 10.19 -13.57 -1.99
C ALA A 211 8.89 -13.14 -1.29
N THR A 212 8.92 -12.05 -0.52
CA THR A 212 7.76 -11.45 0.19
C THR A 212 6.68 -10.97 -0.79
N ARG A 213 5.45 -10.80 -0.30
CA ARG A 213 4.31 -10.33 -1.11
C ARG A 213 4.59 -9.08 -1.92
N ALA A 214 5.28 -8.10 -1.36
CA ALA A 214 5.65 -6.86 -2.06
C ALA A 214 6.36 -7.14 -3.40
N VAL A 215 7.30 -8.08 -3.42
CA VAL A 215 8.00 -8.51 -4.64
C VAL A 215 7.08 -9.30 -5.56
N ARG A 216 6.25 -10.19 -5.01
CA ARG A 216 5.33 -11.04 -5.79
C ARG A 216 4.26 -10.23 -6.54
N LEU A 217 3.79 -9.13 -5.95
CA LEU A 217 2.79 -8.24 -6.57
C LEU A 217 3.37 -7.42 -7.73
N GLU A 218 4.64 -7.03 -7.63
CA GLU A 218 5.30 -6.18 -8.63
C GLU A 218 5.84 -6.99 -9.82
N ALA A 219 6.26 -8.23 -9.57
CA ALA A 219 6.89 -9.08 -10.58
C ALA A 219 6.04 -10.32 -10.91
N PRO A 220 5.24 -10.34 -12.00
CA PRO A 220 4.38 -11.48 -12.33
C PRO A 220 5.12 -12.79 -12.61
N LYS A 221 6.42 -12.73 -12.94
CA LYS A 221 7.30 -13.90 -13.18
C LYS A 221 8.27 -14.17 -12.02
N TRP A 222 7.99 -13.65 -10.82
CA TRP A 222 8.88 -13.73 -9.66
C TRP A 222 9.43 -15.15 -9.41
N LYS A 223 8.58 -16.18 -9.45
CA LYS A 223 8.98 -17.59 -9.20
C LYS A 223 10.18 -18.01 -10.04
N ARG A 224 10.07 -17.78 -11.35
CA ARG A 224 11.09 -18.17 -12.32
C ARG A 224 12.33 -17.29 -12.22
N GLN A 225 12.15 -15.99 -11.97
CA GLN A 225 13.26 -15.03 -11.82
C GLN A 225 14.10 -15.36 -10.58
N LEU A 226 13.47 -15.54 -9.42
CA LEU A 226 14.15 -15.90 -8.18
C LEU A 226 14.83 -17.28 -8.30
N ALA A 227 14.16 -18.27 -8.89
CA ALA A 227 14.75 -19.59 -9.10
C ALA A 227 16.00 -19.53 -10.00
N ARG A 228 15.94 -18.79 -11.11
CA ARG A 228 17.09 -18.57 -11.99
C ARG A 228 18.24 -17.87 -11.28
N PHE A 229 17.94 -16.85 -10.48
CA PHE A 229 18.95 -16.14 -9.70
C PHE A 229 19.65 -17.09 -8.73
N CYS A 230 18.91 -17.88 -7.94
CA CYS A 230 19.48 -18.87 -7.02
C CYS A 230 20.41 -19.86 -7.73
N LEU A 231 20.03 -20.36 -8.91
CA LEU A 231 20.87 -21.28 -9.70
C LEU A 231 22.11 -20.56 -10.26
N MET A 232 21.96 -19.31 -10.71
CA MET A 232 23.05 -18.50 -11.25
C MET A 232 24.15 -18.21 -10.22
N LEU A 233 23.80 -18.06 -8.94
CA LEU A 233 24.79 -17.91 -7.85
C LEU A 233 25.79 -19.08 -7.81
N GLU A 234 25.34 -20.32 -8.06
CA GLU A 234 26.24 -21.48 -8.07
C GLU A 234 27.22 -21.44 -9.23
N ASP A 235 26.75 -20.97 -10.39
CA ASP A 235 27.55 -20.91 -11.61
C ASP A 235 28.62 -19.82 -11.53
N VAL A 236 28.32 -18.71 -10.84
CA VAL A 236 29.22 -17.56 -10.66
C VAL A 236 30.22 -17.78 -9.53
N PHE A 237 29.78 -18.26 -8.36
CA PHE A 237 30.61 -18.38 -7.16
C PHE A 237 31.21 -19.78 -6.95
N ARG A 238 31.57 -20.49 -8.04
CA ARG A 238 31.87 -21.95 -8.06
C ARG A 238 32.74 -22.46 -6.90
N GLY A 239 33.81 -21.74 -6.53
CA GLY A 239 34.76 -22.12 -5.48
C GLY A 239 34.44 -21.61 -4.07
N CYS A 240 33.54 -20.64 -3.92
CA CYS A 240 33.18 -20.00 -2.65
C CYS A 240 31.67 -19.73 -2.61
N ARG A 241 30.88 -20.80 -2.72
CA ARG A 241 29.42 -20.68 -2.81
C ARG A 241 28.86 -20.05 -1.54
N PRO A 242 28.04 -18.99 -1.64
CA PRO A 242 27.37 -18.42 -0.47
C PRO A 242 26.27 -19.37 0.03
N GLY A 243 25.95 -19.27 1.32
CA GLY A 243 24.67 -19.78 1.82
C GLY A 243 23.52 -19.00 1.19
N VAL A 244 22.34 -19.59 1.07
CA VAL A 244 21.18 -18.93 0.44
C VAL A 244 19.99 -19.03 1.37
N ILE A 245 19.35 -17.90 1.63
CA ILE A 245 18.09 -17.84 2.38
C ILE A 245 17.08 -17.11 1.55
N VAL A 246 16.06 -17.83 1.10
CA VAL A 246 14.88 -17.20 0.52
C VAL A 246 13.92 -16.85 1.66
N VAL A 247 13.52 -15.58 1.77
CA VAL A 247 12.55 -15.13 2.79
C VAL A 247 11.19 -14.94 2.13
N THR A 248 10.19 -15.62 2.67
CA THR A 248 8.78 -15.52 2.24
C THR A 248 7.88 -15.30 3.45
N ASP A 249 6.74 -14.66 3.22
CA ASP A 249 5.69 -14.35 4.20
C ASP A 249 4.43 -15.20 4.00
N GLU A 250 4.48 -16.18 3.10
CA GLU A 250 3.33 -17.02 2.76
C GLU A 250 3.76 -18.48 2.51
N PRO A 251 2.99 -19.46 3.02
CA PRO A 251 3.29 -20.89 2.82
C PRO A 251 3.22 -21.30 1.35
N HIS A 252 2.18 -20.90 0.60
CA HIS A 252 2.09 -21.27 -0.82
C HIS A 252 3.29 -20.80 -1.62
N ALA A 253 3.71 -19.55 -1.42
CA ALA A 253 4.90 -19.00 -2.07
C ALA A 253 6.17 -19.83 -1.73
N ALA A 254 6.29 -20.32 -0.49
CA ALA A 254 7.40 -21.19 -0.09
C ALA A 254 7.44 -22.50 -0.89
N TYR A 255 6.31 -23.21 -0.96
CA TYR A 255 6.21 -24.49 -1.67
C TYR A 255 6.28 -24.32 -3.19
N GLU A 256 5.59 -23.33 -3.76
CA GLU A 256 5.65 -23.05 -5.20
C GLU A 256 7.07 -22.70 -5.65
N LEU A 257 7.79 -21.89 -4.86
CA LEU A 257 9.18 -21.56 -5.18
C LEU A 257 10.08 -22.78 -5.07
N LYS A 258 9.88 -23.65 -4.06
CA LYS A 258 10.60 -24.92 -3.94
C LYS A 258 10.37 -25.82 -5.15
N HIS A 259 9.13 -25.92 -5.62
CA HIS A 259 8.78 -26.68 -6.83
C HIS A 259 9.42 -26.08 -8.09
N GLU A 260 9.38 -24.76 -8.27
CA GLU A 260 10.01 -24.10 -9.43
C GLU A 260 11.54 -24.24 -9.40
N LEU A 261 12.18 -24.11 -8.23
CA LEU A 261 13.63 -24.37 -8.05
C LEU A 261 13.99 -25.79 -8.49
N TRP A 262 13.20 -26.78 -8.06
CA TRP A 262 13.39 -28.17 -8.45
C TRP A 262 13.20 -28.37 -9.97
N ALA A 263 12.15 -27.79 -10.55
CA ALA A 263 11.85 -27.88 -11.98
C ALA A 263 12.94 -27.22 -12.85
N GLN A 264 13.50 -26.09 -12.42
CA GLN A 264 14.58 -25.42 -13.14
C GLN A 264 15.92 -26.18 -12.97
N ASN A 265 16.16 -26.79 -11.81
CA ASN A 265 17.32 -27.66 -11.60
C ASN A 265 17.33 -28.86 -12.56
N HIS A 266 16.17 -29.42 -12.93
CA HIS A 266 16.08 -30.53 -13.90
C HIS A 266 16.53 -30.18 -15.31
N LYS A 267 16.55 -28.89 -15.65
CA LYS A 267 16.98 -28.39 -16.96
C LYS A 267 18.50 -28.18 -17.04
N ARG A 268 19.23 -28.34 -15.93
CA ARG A 268 20.70 -28.20 -15.88
C ARG A 268 21.39 -29.47 -16.35
N ASP A 269 22.64 -29.30 -16.76
CA ASP A 269 23.57 -30.39 -17.07
C ASP A 269 23.69 -31.35 -15.88
N SER A 270 23.88 -32.63 -16.18
CA SER A 270 23.92 -33.71 -15.17
C SER A 270 24.98 -33.48 -14.09
N ALA A 271 26.12 -32.88 -14.45
CA ALA A 271 27.21 -32.59 -13.51
C ALA A 271 26.89 -31.49 -12.48
N GLY A 272 25.96 -30.59 -12.78
CA GLY A 272 25.60 -29.45 -11.90
C GLY A 272 24.24 -29.61 -11.21
N ARG A 273 23.56 -30.73 -11.41
CA ARG A 273 22.19 -30.96 -10.94
C ARG A 273 22.15 -31.42 -9.49
N TRP A 274 21.21 -30.88 -8.71
CA TRP A 274 20.91 -31.43 -7.38
C TRP A 274 20.19 -32.77 -7.49
N HIS A 275 20.53 -33.70 -6.60
CA HIS A 275 19.98 -35.06 -6.60
C HIS A 275 18.72 -35.22 -5.73
N SER A 276 18.38 -34.19 -4.94
CA SER A 276 17.25 -34.25 -4.01
C SER A 276 16.46 -32.94 -3.98
N PRO A 277 15.11 -33.00 -3.90
CA PRO A 277 14.27 -31.81 -3.71
C PRO A 277 14.45 -31.19 -2.33
N HIS A 278 15.18 -31.84 -1.41
CA HIS A 278 15.46 -31.36 -0.06
C HIS A 278 16.69 -30.44 0.03
N GLU A 279 17.29 -30.08 -1.10
CA GLU A 279 18.40 -29.14 -1.16
C GLU A 279 18.02 -27.78 -0.55
N PHE A 280 16.82 -27.28 -0.89
CA PHE A 280 16.20 -26.15 -0.21
C PHE A 280 15.23 -26.67 0.86
N ARG A 281 15.60 -26.47 2.12
CA ARG A 281 14.76 -26.80 3.28
C ARG A 281 13.81 -25.65 3.59
N ILE A 282 12.53 -25.94 3.83
CA ILE A 282 11.58 -24.93 4.30
C ILE A 282 11.68 -24.91 5.82
N SER A 283 11.84 -23.73 6.41
CA SER A 283 11.93 -23.54 7.85
C SER A 283 10.90 -22.50 8.30
N GLY A 284 10.06 -22.88 9.27
CA GLY A 284 9.08 -21.98 9.86
C GLY A 284 9.71 -21.03 10.86
N ILE A 285 9.42 -19.73 10.75
CA ILE A 285 9.86 -18.70 11.68
C ILE A 285 8.62 -17.99 12.23
N PRO A 286 8.09 -18.41 13.40
CA PRO A 286 6.97 -17.73 14.03
C PRO A 286 7.39 -16.31 14.41
N SER A 287 6.62 -15.31 13.96
CA SER A 287 6.86 -13.90 14.28
C SER A 287 5.54 -13.17 14.49
N ALA A 288 5.45 -12.47 15.63
CA ALA A 288 4.34 -11.57 15.96
C ALA A 288 4.69 -10.09 15.69
N ALA A 289 5.97 -9.77 15.48
CA ALA A 289 6.45 -8.41 15.30
C ALA A 289 6.11 -7.89 13.89
N GLY A 290 5.19 -6.93 13.81
CA GLY A 290 4.82 -6.26 12.56
C GLY A 290 5.86 -5.26 12.05
N GLY A 291 5.66 -4.75 10.82
CA GLY A 291 6.42 -3.64 10.26
C GLY A 291 7.92 -3.91 10.07
N VAL A 292 8.75 -3.21 10.85
CA VAL A 292 10.22 -3.31 10.83
C VAL A 292 10.75 -4.56 11.56
N GLY A 293 9.90 -5.33 12.24
CA GLY A 293 10.30 -6.54 12.94
C GLY A 293 11.06 -6.28 14.25
N LEU A 294 10.88 -5.09 14.83
CA LEU A 294 11.45 -4.69 16.12
C LEU A 294 10.32 -4.43 17.12
N LEU A 295 10.54 -4.80 18.38
CA LEU A 295 9.65 -4.47 19.49
C LEU A 295 9.98 -3.07 20.03
N SER A 296 9.00 -2.42 20.67
CA SER A 296 9.23 -1.19 21.41
C SER A 296 10.17 -1.43 22.59
N GLU A 297 10.83 -0.37 23.07
CA GLU A 297 11.72 -0.45 24.23
C GLU A 297 11.00 -1.07 25.45
N GLY A 298 11.60 -2.10 26.04
CA GLY A 298 10.99 -2.86 27.15
C GLY A 298 9.90 -3.87 26.74
N GLY A 299 9.54 -3.95 25.45
CA GLY A 299 8.59 -4.92 24.93
C GLY A 299 9.12 -6.36 25.01
N GLN A 300 8.29 -7.28 25.50
CA GLN A 300 8.58 -8.70 25.52
C GLN A 300 7.80 -9.44 24.45
N GLU A 301 8.45 -10.40 23.80
CA GLU A 301 7.81 -11.30 22.84
C GLU A 301 6.97 -12.34 23.59
N ILE A 302 5.65 -12.09 23.75
CA ILE A 302 4.61 -12.95 23.17
C ILE A 302 4.85 -14.47 23.06
N PRO A 303 5.29 -15.26 24.07
CA PRO A 303 5.87 -16.57 23.77
C PRO A 303 4.83 -17.62 23.32
N SER A 304 3.56 -17.47 23.70
CA SER A 304 2.45 -18.29 23.19
C SER A 304 1.10 -17.60 23.38
N PRO A 305 0.28 -17.48 22.32
CA PRO A 305 -1.07 -16.96 22.45
C PRO A 305 -1.99 -17.97 23.15
N ALA A 306 -2.94 -17.47 23.93
CA ALA A 306 -3.98 -18.27 24.56
C ALA A 306 -4.91 -18.87 23.49
N PRO A 307 -5.40 -20.12 23.65
CA PRO A 307 -6.42 -20.69 22.78
C PRO A 307 -7.68 -19.82 22.74
N ARG A 308 -8.25 -19.63 21.55
CA ARG A 308 -9.48 -18.87 21.32
C ARG A 308 -10.32 -19.57 20.26
N GLU A 309 -11.64 -19.51 20.43
CA GLU A 309 -12.58 -19.88 19.38
C GLU A 309 -12.94 -18.64 18.54
N PHE A 310 -13.17 -18.85 17.25
CA PHE A 310 -13.53 -17.82 16.27
C PHE A 310 -14.73 -18.29 15.46
N ASP A 311 -15.60 -17.38 15.05
CA ASP A 311 -16.77 -17.69 14.23
C ASP A 311 -16.55 -17.19 12.81
N VAL A 312 -16.73 -18.05 11.81
CA VAL A 312 -16.45 -17.75 10.40
C VAL A 312 -17.72 -17.83 9.58
N HIS A 313 -18.02 -16.77 8.83
CA HIS A 313 -19.17 -16.72 7.94
C HIS A 313 -18.72 -16.43 6.50
N ILE A 314 -19.20 -17.28 5.57
CA ILE A 314 -19.03 -17.08 4.13
C ILE A 314 -20.29 -16.41 3.58
N VAL A 315 -20.14 -15.23 2.99
CA VAL A 315 -21.29 -14.34 2.67
C VAL A 315 -21.53 -14.11 1.18
N ASP A 316 -20.87 -14.85 0.27
CA ASP A 316 -20.95 -14.65 -1.19
C ASP A 316 -21.19 -15.93 -2.00
N ALA A 317 -21.65 -17.03 -1.39
CA ALA A 317 -21.67 -18.37 -2.00
C ALA A 317 -22.33 -18.43 -3.40
N ASP A 318 -23.43 -17.70 -3.63
CA ASP A 318 -24.09 -17.67 -4.94
C ASP A 318 -23.33 -16.90 -6.01
N VAL A 319 -22.68 -15.80 -5.63
CA VAL A 319 -21.84 -15.01 -6.54
C VAL A 319 -20.55 -15.74 -6.84
N ALA A 320 -19.96 -16.39 -5.83
CA ALA A 320 -18.77 -17.21 -6.00
C ALA A 320 -19.00 -18.35 -6.99
N LYS A 321 -20.17 -19.00 -6.99
CA LYS A 321 -20.54 -20.01 -8.00
C LYS A 321 -20.55 -19.42 -9.43
N ALA A 322 -21.12 -18.24 -9.62
CA ALA A 322 -21.14 -17.56 -10.92
C ALA A 322 -19.73 -17.15 -11.37
N ALA A 323 -18.95 -16.51 -10.48
CA ALA A 323 -17.56 -16.12 -10.76
C ALA A 323 -16.67 -17.33 -11.10
N ASN A 324 -16.82 -18.45 -10.39
CA ASN A 324 -16.09 -19.68 -10.68
C ASN A 324 -16.48 -20.28 -12.03
N LYS A 325 -17.75 -20.20 -12.44
CA LYS A 325 -18.21 -20.66 -13.75
C LYS A 325 -17.58 -19.83 -14.87
N PHE A 326 -17.51 -18.49 -14.74
CA PHE A 326 -16.77 -17.64 -15.68
C PHE A 326 -15.29 -18.02 -15.78
N MET A 327 -14.62 -18.23 -14.64
CA MET A 327 -13.21 -18.63 -14.61
C MET A 327 -12.97 -20.01 -15.24
N HIS A 328 -13.90 -20.95 -15.05
CA HIS A 328 -13.81 -22.28 -15.65
C HIS A 328 -13.95 -22.20 -17.18
N ILE A 329 -14.93 -21.45 -17.69
CA ILE A 329 -15.10 -21.23 -19.13
C ILE A 329 -13.86 -20.53 -19.72
N ALA A 330 -13.33 -19.52 -19.03
CA ALA A 330 -12.12 -18.81 -19.44
C ALA A 330 -10.88 -19.72 -19.54
N ASN A 331 -10.77 -20.76 -18.71
CA ASN A 331 -9.67 -21.73 -18.78
C ASN A 331 -9.75 -22.62 -20.02
N THR A 332 -10.96 -22.92 -20.46
CA THR A 332 -11.22 -23.79 -21.63
C THR A 332 -11.28 -23.05 -22.96
N ALA A 333 -11.32 -21.71 -22.92
CA ALA A 333 -11.42 -20.87 -24.11
C ALA A 333 -10.11 -20.82 -24.93
N PRO A 334 -10.18 -20.53 -26.24
CA PRO A 334 -8.99 -20.33 -27.08
C PRO A 334 -8.08 -19.22 -26.51
N GLY A 335 -6.79 -19.52 -26.33
CA GLY A 335 -5.83 -18.60 -25.69
C GLY A 335 -5.87 -18.57 -24.16
N GLY A 336 -6.66 -19.45 -23.53
CA GLY A 336 -6.79 -19.59 -22.07
C GLY A 336 -7.25 -18.29 -21.40
N LYS A 337 -6.87 -18.10 -20.12
CA LYS A 337 -7.24 -16.90 -19.33
C LYS A 337 -6.82 -15.57 -19.98
N LEU A 338 -5.73 -15.55 -20.75
CA LEU A 338 -5.23 -14.34 -21.41
C LEU A 338 -6.08 -13.99 -22.65
N GLY A 339 -6.50 -15.00 -23.42
CA GLY A 339 -7.42 -14.83 -24.54
C GLY A 339 -8.85 -14.47 -24.08
N ALA A 340 -9.29 -15.03 -22.96
CA ALA A 340 -10.62 -14.82 -22.39
C ALA A 340 -10.66 -13.76 -21.27
N ARG A 341 -9.88 -12.68 -21.43
CA ARG A 341 -9.78 -11.60 -20.44
C ARG A 341 -11.14 -11.00 -20.01
N PRO A 342 -12.13 -10.78 -20.89
CA PRO A 342 -13.44 -10.26 -20.48
C PRO A 342 -14.17 -11.14 -19.46
N LEU A 343 -14.05 -12.47 -19.56
CA LEU A 343 -14.64 -13.41 -18.58
C LEU A 343 -13.95 -13.30 -17.22
N VAL A 344 -12.63 -13.11 -17.21
CA VAL A 344 -11.83 -12.92 -15.98
C VAL A 344 -12.20 -11.60 -15.31
N GLU A 345 -12.38 -10.53 -16.08
CA GLU A 345 -12.79 -9.21 -15.59
C GLU A 345 -14.22 -9.23 -15.01
N ALA A 346 -15.16 -9.90 -15.67
CA ALA A 346 -16.52 -10.10 -15.15
C ALA A 346 -16.54 -10.90 -13.83
N ALA A 347 -15.77 -11.99 -13.74
CA ALA A 347 -15.63 -12.77 -12.51
C ALA A 347 -15.03 -11.92 -11.36
N SER A 348 -14.03 -11.10 -11.67
CA SER A 348 -13.39 -10.16 -10.74
C SER A 348 -14.38 -9.10 -10.24
N PHE A 349 -15.20 -8.54 -11.14
CA PHE A 349 -16.24 -7.57 -10.81
C PHE A 349 -17.27 -8.16 -9.85
N LEU A 350 -17.81 -9.34 -10.16
CA LEU A 350 -18.79 -10.02 -9.30
C LEU A 350 -18.23 -10.31 -7.91
N SER A 351 -16.96 -10.73 -7.84
CA SER A 351 -16.29 -10.95 -6.56
C SER A 351 -16.21 -9.66 -5.73
N ARG A 352 -15.89 -8.51 -6.36
CA ARG A 352 -15.90 -7.18 -5.69
C ARG A 352 -17.30 -6.78 -5.23
N LEU A 353 -18.30 -6.99 -6.08
CA LEU A 353 -19.70 -6.71 -5.78
C LEU A 353 -20.16 -7.44 -4.52
N ALA A 354 -19.86 -8.74 -4.39
CA ALA A 354 -20.29 -9.53 -3.24
C ALA A 354 -19.61 -9.13 -1.92
N ALA A 355 -18.41 -8.54 -1.99
CA ALA A 355 -17.67 -8.05 -0.84
C ALA A 355 -18.12 -6.65 -0.36
N LEU A 356 -19.05 -5.99 -1.07
CA LEU A 356 -19.50 -4.65 -0.70
C LEU A 356 -20.23 -4.66 0.65
N PRO A 357 -19.89 -3.76 1.58
CA PRO A 357 -20.58 -3.65 2.86
C PRO A 357 -21.86 -2.79 2.78
N CYS A 358 -22.37 -2.54 1.58
CA CYS A 358 -23.56 -1.77 1.28
C CYS A 358 -24.25 -2.31 0.01
N GLY A 359 -25.40 -1.77 -0.35
CA GLY A 359 -26.01 -2.00 -1.68
C GLY A 359 -25.28 -1.28 -2.83
N VAL A 360 -25.54 -1.73 -4.06
CA VAL A 360 -25.06 -1.09 -5.31
C VAL A 360 -25.43 0.38 -5.35
N ARG A 361 -26.66 0.74 -4.93
CA ARG A 361 -27.15 2.12 -4.91
C ARG A 361 -26.22 3.07 -4.16
N HIS A 362 -25.81 2.69 -2.95
CA HIS A 362 -24.93 3.49 -2.10
C HIS A 362 -23.55 3.72 -2.74
N LEU A 363 -23.02 2.71 -3.43
CA LEU A 363 -21.77 2.84 -4.17
C LEU A 363 -21.93 3.69 -5.43
N SER A 364 -23.02 3.54 -6.19
CA SER A 364 -23.32 4.40 -7.35
C SER A 364 -23.41 5.87 -6.94
N GLU A 365 -24.08 6.18 -5.83
CA GLU A 365 -24.17 7.53 -5.27
C GLU A 365 -22.79 8.08 -4.91
N HIS A 366 -21.91 7.24 -4.34
CA HIS A 366 -20.53 7.61 -4.05
C HIS A 366 -19.70 7.88 -5.33
N LEU A 367 -19.77 6.99 -6.32
CA LEU A 367 -19.03 7.08 -7.59
C LEU A 367 -19.52 8.21 -8.49
N ALA A 368 -20.76 8.66 -8.31
CA ALA A 368 -21.27 9.85 -8.96
C ALA A 368 -20.53 11.12 -8.52
N GLY A 369 -19.67 11.08 -7.49
CA GLY A 369 -18.86 12.21 -7.02
C GLY A 369 -17.96 12.84 -8.09
N LEU A 370 -17.68 14.14 -7.96
CA LEU A 370 -16.86 14.91 -8.92
C LEU A 370 -15.38 14.48 -8.91
N ASP A 371 -14.89 13.97 -7.78
CA ASP A 371 -13.49 13.57 -7.61
C ASP A 371 -13.19 12.18 -8.22
N VAL A 372 -14.22 11.43 -8.62
CA VAL A 372 -14.10 10.09 -9.17
C VAL A 372 -13.94 10.16 -10.69
N SER A 373 -12.84 9.63 -11.22
CA SER A 373 -12.59 9.60 -12.66
C SER A 373 -13.64 8.79 -13.43
N ASP A 374 -13.91 9.16 -14.69
CA ASP A 374 -14.80 8.39 -15.58
C ASP A 374 -14.36 6.94 -15.73
N ARG A 375 -13.05 6.69 -15.69
CA ARG A 375 -12.47 5.34 -15.67
C ARG A 375 -12.90 4.54 -14.44
N ALA A 376 -12.90 5.16 -13.26
CA ALA A 376 -13.37 4.51 -12.03
C ALA A 376 -14.89 4.24 -12.07
N ARG A 377 -15.67 5.11 -12.71
CA ARG A 377 -17.11 4.88 -12.94
C ARG A 377 -17.36 3.73 -13.91
N ALA A 378 -16.64 3.69 -15.04
CA ALA A 378 -16.74 2.61 -16.02
C ALA A 378 -16.34 1.25 -15.43
N ALA A 379 -15.37 1.22 -14.51
CA ALA A 379 -15.00 -0.01 -13.80
C ALA A 379 -16.14 -0.58 -12.92
N PHE A 380 -17.13 0.24 -12.57
CA PHE A 380 -18.31 -0.14 -11.79
C PHE A 380 -19.54 -0.50 -12.63
N ASP A 381 -19.48 -0.33 -13.95
CA ASP A 381 -20.64 -0.53 -14.82
C ASP A 381 -20.79 -2.01 -15.23
N TRP A 382 -21.74 -2.71 -14.61
CA TRP A 382 -22.06 -4.10 -14.98
C TRP A 382 -22.46 -4.26 -16.46
N PRO A 383 -23.32 -3.39 -17.04
CA PRO A 383 -23.56 -3.33 -18.49
C PRO A 383 -22.30 -3.31 -19.36
N GLY A 384 -21.28 -2.52 -19.01
CA GLY A 384 -19.99 -2.52 -19.69
C GLY A 384 -19.30 -3.89 -19.71
N HIS A 385 -19.25 -4.58 -18.56
CA HIS A 385 -18.70 -5.94 -18.47
C HIS A 385 -19.51 -6.95 -19.28
N MET A 386 -20.85 -6.86 -19.28
CA MET A 386 -21.70 -7.70 -20.13
C MET A 386 -21.42 -7.48 -21.61
N GLY A 387 -21.31 -6.22 -22.04
CA GLY A 387 -21.01 -5.85 -23.43
C GLY A 387 -19.69 -6.46 -23.89
N ALA A 388 -18.65 -6.39 -23.06
CA ALA A 388 -17.34 -6.98 -23.34
C ALA A 388 -17.40 -8.51 -23.45
N VAL A 389 -18.21 -9.19 -22.61
CA VAL A 389 -18.40 -10.65 -22.72
C VAL A 389 -19.17 -11.03 -23.99
N HIS A 390 -20.22 -10.28 -24.36
CA HIS A 390 -20.95 -10.52 -25.61
C HIS A 390 -20.09 -10.25 -26.85
N GLU A 391 -19.22 -9.25 -26.81
CA GLU A 391 -18.24 -9.01 -27.87
C GLU A 391 -17.23 -10.16 -27.98
N PHE A 392 -16.74 -10.66 -26.86
CA PHE A 392 -15.86 -11.82 -26.83
C PHE A 392 -16.51 -13.09 -27.40
N ASP A 393 -17.77 -13.38 -27.03
CA ASP A 393 -18.52 -14.51 -27.59
C ASP A 393 -18.72 -14.37 -29.11
N ARG A 394 -18.92 -13.15 -29.62
CA ARG A 394 -19.08 -12.89 -31.07
C ARG A 394 -17.77 -13.04 -31.85
N ASN A 395 -16.66 -12.54 -31.30
CA ASN A 395 -15.40 -12.42 -32.04
C ASN A 395 -14.50 -13.66 -31.89
N VAL A 396 -14.45 -14.26 -30.70
CA VAL A 396 -13.59 -15.41 -30.38
C VAL A 396 -14.42 -16.68 -30.20
N GLY A 397 -15.55 -16.55 -29.50
CA GLY A 397 -16.44 -17.66 -29.18
C GLY A 397 -15.93 -18.59 -28.08
N VAL A 398 -16.88 -19.22 -27.39
CA VAL A 398 -16.59 -20.22 -26.32
C VAL A 398 -17.01 -21.65 -26.70
N GLY A 399 -17.30 -21.89 -27.98
CA GLY A 399 -17.72 -23.20 -28.50
C GLY A 399 -18.95 -23.75 -27.77
N ASP A 400 -18.89 -25.03 -27.38
CA ASP A 400 -19.99 -25.75 -26.71
C ASP A 400 -20.39 -25.15 -25.34
N ASN A 401 -19.54 -24.32 -24.74
CA ASN A 401 -19.82 -23.66 -23.47
C ASN A 401 -20.73 -22.42 -23.61
N ARG A 402 -21.15 -22.04 -24.83
CA ARG A 402 -21.96 -20.83 -25.06
C ARG A 402 -23.30 -20.82 -24.30
N PRO A 403 -24.10 -21.90 -24.25
CA PRO A 403 -25.34 -21.91 -23.45
C PRO A 403 -25.04 -21.69 -21.96
N ALA A 404 -24.00 -22.34 -21.44
CA ALA A 404 -23.57 -22.21 -20.06
C ALA A 404 -23.05 -20.80 -19.72
N LEU A 405 -22.41 -20.12 -20.68
CA LEU A 405 -21.97 -18.73 -20.56
C LEU A 405 -23.16 -17.77 -20.47
N MET A 406 -24.14 -17.90 -21.37
CA MET A 406 -25.32 -17.03 -21.40
C MET A 406 -26.18 -17.19 -20.15
N GLU A 407 -26.40 -18.43 -19.70
CA GLU A 407 -27.08 -18.72 -18.43
C GLU A 407 -26.34 -18.07 -17.24
N CYS A 408 -25.01 -18.11 -17.26
CA CYS A 408 -24.18 -17.49 -16.23
C CYS A 408 -24.29 -15.96 -16.22
N LEU A 409 -24.32 -15.33 -17.40
CA LEU A 409 -24.54 -13.89 -17.55
C LEU A 409 -25.91 -13.47 -17.02
N ASP A 410 -26.97 -14.18 -17.41
CA ASP A 410 -28.34 -13.88 -16.97
C ASP A 410 -28.46 -13.99 -15.45
N ARG A 411 -27.90 -15.05 -14.85
CA ARG A 411 -27.87 -15.22 -13.40
C ARG A 411 -27.11 -14.10 -12.71
N SER A 412 -25.98 -13.67 -13.29
CA SER A 412 -25.15 -12.60 -12.73
C SER A 412 -25.86 -11.24 -12.76
N SER A 413 -26.61 -10.96 -13.83
CA SER A 413 -27.44 -9.75 -13.93
C SER A 413 -28.57 -9.73 -12.92
N ARG A 414 -29.21 -10.88 -12.66
CA ARG A 414 -30.21 -10.99 -11.58
C ARG A 414 -29.58 -10.75 -10.20
N LEU A 415 -28.39 -11.31 -9.95
CA LEU A 415 -27.67 -11.07 -8.69
C LEU A 415 -27.31 -9.59 -8.51
N PHE A 416 -26.83 -8.93 -9.56
CA PHE A 416 -26.55 -7.48 -9.54
C PHE A 416 -27.81 -6.66 -9.19
N ALA A 417 -28.95 -6.97 -9.83
CA ALA A 417 -30.21 -6.29 -9.54
C ALA A 417 -30.70 -6.55 -8.11
N ASN A 418 -30.60 -7.78 -7.62
CA ASN A 418 -31.00 -8.13 -6.26
C ASN A 418 -30.17 -7.40 -5.19
N TYR A 419 -28.93 -7.03 -5.50
CA TYR A 419 -28.02 -6.37 -4.57
C TYR A 419 -28.13 -4.84 -4.60
N ASN A 420 -29.18 -4.30 -5.23
CA ASN A 420 -29.37 -2.86 -5.36
C ASN A 420 -29.40 -2.14 -4.01
N GLU A 421 -30.24 -2.62 -3.08
CA GLU A 421 -30.38 -2.01 -1.75
C GLU A 421 -29.34 -2.49 -0.75
N ALA A 422 -29.03 -3.79 -0.76
CA ALA A 422 -28.06 -4.39 0.14
C ALA A 422 -27.50 -5.70 -0.42
N THR A 423 -26.22 -5.95 -0.18
CA THR A 423 -25.59 -7.25 -0.45
C THR A 423 -25.78 -8.19 0.75
N PRO A 424 -25.56 -9.51 0.58
CA PRO A 424 -25.58 -10.42 1.72
C PRO A 424 -24.50 -10.09 2.77
N PHE A 425 -23.36 -9.56 2.35
CA PHE A 425 -22.32 -9.05 3.24
C PHE A 425 -22.84 -7.88 4.10
N ALA A 426 -23.51 -6.90 3.47
CA ALA A 426 -24.12 -5.76 4.15
C ALA A 426 -25.21 -6.20 5.14
N HIS A 427 -26.08 -7.12 4.74
CA HIS A 427 -27.10 -7.69 5.63
C HIS A 427 -26.49 -8.39 6.85
N LYS A 428 -25.44 -9.19 6.66
CA LYS A 428 -24.78 -9.87 7.77
C LYS A 428 -24.11 -8.88 8.74
N LEU A 429 -23.53 -7.79 8.22
CA LEU A 429 -23.04 -6.69 9.06
C LEU A 429 -24.16 -6.06 9.87
N ALA A 430 -25.29 -5.73 9.25
CA ALA A 430 -26.44 -5.14 9.94
C ALA A 430 -27.01 -6.08 11.01
N GLU A 431 -27.07 -7.39 10.74
CA GLU A 431 -27.46 -8.42 11.72
C GLU A 431 -26.53 -8.43 12.94
N LEU A 432 -25.21 -8.35 12.73
CA LEU A 432 -24.24 -8.30 13.83
C LEU A 432 -24.35 -7.01 14.64
N VAL A 433 -24.58 -5.87 13.99
CA VAL A 433 -24.87 -4.60 14.66
C VAL A 433 -26.18 -4.67 15.44
N ALA A 434 -27.21 -5.32 14.90
CA ALA A 434 -28.50 -5.49 15.56
C ALA A 434 -28.39 -6.27 16.89
N THR A 435 -27.39 -7.15 17.06
CA THR A 435 -27.15 -7.82 18.34
C THR A 435 -26.82 -6.84 19.49
N VAL A 436 -26.32 -5.65 19.17
CA VAL A 436 -26.06 -4.57 20.13
C VAL A 436 -27.36 -3.96 20.64
N ALA A 437 -28.41 -3.90 19.82
CA ALA A 437 -29.72 -3.42 20.23
C ALA A 437 -30.33 -4.30 21.34
N THR A 438 -30.12 -5.62 21.27
CA THR A 438 -30.70 -6.59 22.22
C THR A 438 -30.16 -6.48 23.66
N SER A 439 -29.04 -5.79 23.88
CA SER A 439 -28.46 -5.64 25.23
C SER A 439 -27.68 -4.36 25.38
N LYS A 440 -28.03 -3.54 26.39
CA LYS A 440 -27.37 -2.27 26.70
C LYS A 440 -25.87 -2.39 27.09
N ARG A 441 -25.40 -3.59 27.45
CA ARG A 441 -24.00 -3.85 27.85
C ARG A 441 -23.12 -4.33 26.70
N ARG A 442 -23.70 -4.68 25.54
CA ARG A 442 -22.93 -5.14 24.39
C ARG A 442 -22.49 -3.95 23.56
N SER A 443 -21.26 -4.02 23.07
CA SER A 443 -20.66 -3.14 22.07
C SER A 443 -20.05 -4.02 20.98
N VAL A 444 -20.00 -3.50 19.76
CA VAL A 444 -19.42 -4.19 18.59
C VAL A 444 -18.37 -3.29 17.95
N ALA A 445 -17.24 -3.88 17.61
CA ALA A 445 -16.20 -3.23 16.83
C ALA A 445 -16.04 -3.93 15.48
N ILE A 446 -16.23 -3.18 14.39
CA ILE A 446 -16.13 -3.70 13.02
C ILE A 446 -14.85 -3.16 12.40
N VAL A 447 -13.97 -4.08 12.02
CA VAL A 447 -12.67 -3.77 11.41
C VAL A 447 -12.76 -3.97 9.91
N PHE A 448 -12.55 -2.90 9.16
CA PHE A 448 -12.52 -2.91 7.69
C PHE A 448 -11.09 -2.91 7.17
N THR A 449 -10.84 -3.70 6.12
CA THR A 449 -9.54 -3.72 5.43
C THR A 449 -9.31 -2.49 4.54
N ASN A 450 -10.36 -1.72 4.26
CA ASN A 450 -10.34 -0.56 3.36
C ASN A 450 -11.24 0.55 3.90
N ALA A 451 -10.74 1.79 3.95
CA ALA A 451 -11.47 2.92 4.51
C ALA A 451 -12.67 3.35 3.64
N LEU A 452 -12.62 3.15 2.32
CA LEU A 452 -13.79 3.33 1.45
C LEU A 452 -14.93 2.42 1.90
N TYR A 453 -14.62 1.17 2.19
CA TYR A 453 -15.62 0.18 2.63
C TYR A 453 -16.17 0.55 4.01
N LEU A 454 -15.33 1.08 4.91
CA LEU A 454 -15.80 1.64 6.18
C LEU A 454 -16.82 2.77 5.96
N ARG A 455 -16.49 3.77 5.11
CA ARG A 455 -17.38 4.91 4.81
C ARG A 455 -18.70 4.45 4.16
N LEU A 456 -18.64 3.48 3.26
CA LEU A 456 -19.84 2.92 2.62
C LEU A 456 -20.70 2.11 3.59
N ALA A 457 -20.06 1.34 4.49
CA ALA A 457 -20.75 0.60 5.54
C ALA A 457 -21.45 1.55 6.50
N GLU A 458 -20.79 2.62 6.93
CA GLU A 458 -21.37 3.64 7.81
C GLU A 458 -22.64 4.24 7.20
N ARG A 459 -22.57 4.69 5.94
CA ARG A 459 -23.74 5.22 5.22
C ARG A 459 -24.89 4.21 5.13
N PHE A 460 -24.57 2.96 4.83
CA PHE A 460 -25.56 1.89 4.77
C PHE A 460 -26.20 1.62 6.14
N LEU A 461 -25.39 1.53 7.20
CA LEU A 461 -25.86 1.25 8.56
C LEU A 461 -26.74 2.38 9.10
N VAL A 462 -26.43 3.64 8.80
CA VAL A 462 -27.26 4.81 9.14
C VAL A 462 -28.61 4.74 8.42
N GLY A 463 -28.61 4.39 7.13
CA GLY A 463 -29.82 4.27 6.33
C GLY A 463 -30.59 2.96 6.52
N TYR A 464 -30.11 2.04 7.36
CA TYR A 464 -30.72 0.72 7.54
C TYR A 464 -31.94 0.80 8.45
N GLY A 465 -33.13 0.59 7.90
CA GLY A 465 -34.41 0.74 8.61
C GLY A 465 -34.97 -0.53 9.24
N GLN A 466 -34.23 -1.63 9.30
CA GLN A 466 -34.75 -2.94 9.77
C GLN A 466 -34.07 -3.44 11.05
N TYR A 467 -33.58 -2.53 11.89
CA TYR A 467 -33.09 -2.91 13.21
C TYR A 467 -34.25 -3.37 14.12
N PRO A 468 -33.99 -4.29 15.07
CA PRO A 468 -35.00 -4.76 16.01
C PRO A 468 -35.44 -3.66 16.98
N GLU A 469 -36.67 -3.79 17.50
CA GLU A 469 -37.26 -2.90 18.53
C GLU A 469 -37.37 -1.41 18.13
N ASP A 470 -37.61 -1.12 16.84
CA ASP A 470 -37.66 0.24 16.28
C ASP A 470 -36.39 1.08 16.55
N ALA A 471 -35.27 0.43 16.87
CA ALA A 471 -34.01 1.10 17.12
C ALA A 471 -33.49 1.77 15.85
N THR A 472 -32.96 2.98 15.97
CA THR A 472 -32.23 3.64 14.88
C THR A 472 -30.73 3.53 15.10
N TYR A 473 -29.94 3.68 14.04
CA TYR A 473 -28.49 3.65 14.15
C TYR A 473 -27.96 4.69 15.14
N ASP A 474 -28.58 5.87 15.22
CA ASP A 474 -28.20 6.93 16.17
C ASP A 474 -28.23 6.45 17.63
N SER A 475 -29.19 5.57 17.99
CA SER A 475 -29.27 4.98 19.33
C SER A 475 -28.18 3.94 19.61
N LEU A 476 -27.54 3.42 18.57
CA LEU A 476 -26.52 2.38 18.62
C LEU A 476 -25.10 2.95 18.41
N HIS A 477 -24.98 4.12 17.80
CA HIS A 477 -23.72 4.69 17.31
C HIS A 477 -22.62 4.75 18.36
N GLU A 478 -22.93 5.13 19.60
CA GLU A 478 -21.95 5.19 20.71
C GLU A 478 -21.34 3.81 21.07
N ARG A 479 -22.04 2.71 20.72
CA ARG A 479 -21.65 1.32 21.02
C ARG A 479 -21.18 0.54 19.79
N VAL A 480 -21.14 1.18 18.62
CA VAL A 480 -20.68 0.61 17.36
C VAL A 480 -19.42 1.33 16.94
N HIS A 481 -18.28 0.65 17.04
CA HIS A 481 -16.98 1.20 16.66
C HIS A 481 -16.61 0.72 15.26
N LEU A 482 -16.51 1.64 14.30
CA LEU A 482 -16.03 1.34 12.95
C LEU A 482 -14.54 1.71 12.88
N LEU A 483 -13.68 0.73 12.55
CA LEU A 483 -12.23 0.89 12.58
C LEU A 483 -11.61 0.44 11.27
N SER A 484 -10.53 1.11 10.87
CA SER A 484 -9.66 0.64 9.79
C SER A 484 -8.63 -0.34 10.35
N ALA A 485 -8.30 -1.39 9.59
CA ALA A 485 -7.36 -2.43 10.00
C ALA A 485 -6.00 -1.91 10.54
N PRO A 486 -5.36 -0.88 9.95
CA PRO A 486 -4.10 -0.34 10.46
C PRO A 486 -4.19 0.25 11.88
N HIS A 487 -5.39 0.66 12.32
CA HIS A 487 -5.61 1.27 13.63
C HIS A 487 -6.06 0.27 14.70
N LEU A 488 -6.27 -1.01 14.33
CA LEU A 488 -6.78 -2.02 15.26
C LEU A 488 -5.86 -2.18 16.48
N GLU A 489 -4.56 -2.39 16.26
CA GLU A 489 -3.58 -2.67 17.33
C GLU A 489 -3.55 -1.59 18.42
N ASP A 490 -3.65 -0.32 18.01
CA ASP A 490 -3.67 0.85 18.91
C ASP A 490 -4.99 0.99 19.69
N HIS A 491 -6.07 0.39 19.18
CA HIS A 491 -7.41 0.49 19.78
C HIS A 491 -7.80 -0.73 20.61
N LEU A 492 -7.04 -1.84 20.55
CA LEU A 492 -7.37 -3.10 21.24
C LEU A 492 -7.64 -2.92 22.74
N GLU A 493 -6.92 -2.02 23.42
CA GLU A 493 -7.14 -1.74 24.86
C GLU A 493 -8.50 -1.10 25.13
N LYS A 494 -8.96 -0.21 24.24
CA LYS A 494 -10.26 0.48 24.37
C LYS A 494 -11.43 -0.44 24.03
N LEU A 495 -11.17 -1.51 23.30
CA LEU A 495 -12.20 -2.44 22.81
C LEU A 495 -12.47 -3.60 23.77
N GLN A 496 -11.87 -3.61 24.97
CA GLN A 496 -12.11 -4.67 25.95
C GLN A 496 -13.61 -4.83 26.25
N GLY A 497 -14.11 -6.06 26.10
CA GLY A 497 -15.52 -6.41 26.30
C GLY A 497 -16.41 -6.23 25.07
N SER A 498 -15.90 -5.65 23.98
CA SER A 498 -16.62 -5.56 22.70
C SER A 498 -16.52 -6.86 21.90
N THR A 499 -17.57 -7.20 21.16
CA THR A 499 -17.49 -8.25 20.13
C THR A 499 -16.74 -7.70 18.92
N LEU A 500 -15.67 -8.39 18.50
CA LEU A 500 -14.86 -7.96 17.36
C LEU A 500 -15.33 -8.67 16.08
N VAL A 501 -15.60 -7.89 15.04
CA VAL A 501 -16.02 -8.35 13.72
C VAL A 501 -15.00 -7.91 12.69
N PHE A 502 -14.39 -8.85 11.99
CA PHE A 502 -13.49 -8.59 10.88
C PHE A 502 -14.29 -8.62 9.57
N ALA A 503 -14.52 -7.45 8.98
CA ALA A 503 -15.11 -7.28 7.67
C ALA A 503 -14.00 -7.49 6.62
N GLY A 504 -13.72 -8.77 6.32
CA GLY A 504 -12.54 -9.18 5.58
C GLY A 504 -11.32 -9.37 6.47
N LEU A 505 -10.25 -9.91 5.88
CA LEU A 505 -8.98 -10.08 6.57
C LEU A 505 -7.85 -9.34 5.85
N SER A 506 -6.97 -8.70 6.62
CA SER A 506 -5.66 -8.21 6.19
C SER A 506 -4.56 -8.97 6.92
N GLU A 507 -3.32 -8.86 6.45
CA GLU A 507 -2.18 -9.55 7.07
C GLU A 507 -2.00 -9.13 8.53
N ASP A 508 -2.14 -7.83 8.81
CA ASP A 508 -2.10 -7.32 10.18
C ASP A 508 -3.26 -7.83 11.02
N CYS A 509 -4.48 -7.92 10.46
CA CYS A 509 -5.61 -8.51 11.19
C CYS A 509 -5.38 -9.99 11.50
N LEU A 510 -4.83 -10.76 10.55
CA LEU A 510 -4.49 -12.16 10.78
C LEU A 510 -3.41 -12.34 11.83
N ARG A 511 -2.36 -11.53 11.73
CA ARG A 511 -1.26 -11.51 12.70
C ARG A 511 -1.83 -11.27 14.10
N LEU A 512 -2.63 -10.23 14.29
CA LEU A 512 -3.26 -9.92 15.58
C LEU A 512 -4.21 -11.02 16.03
N LEU A 513 -5.05 -11.54 15.13
CA LEU A 513 -6.00 -12.62 15.45
C LEU A 513 -5.28 -13.88 15.95
N LEU A 514 -4.13 -14.21 15.37
CA LEU A 514 -3.36 -15.40 15.74
C LEU A 514 -2.42 -15.18 16.93
N THR A 515 -1.91 -13.97 17.14
CA THR A 515 -0.83 -13.72 18.10
C THR A 515 -1.23 -12.89 19.32
N ASP A 516 -2.25 -12.03 19.23
CA ASP A 516 -2.61 -11.09 20.30
C ASP A 516 -3.70 -11.66 21.21
N ASN A 517 -3.47 -11.62 22.52
CA ASN A 517 -4.40 -12.16 23.54
C ASN A 517 -5.56 -11.21 23.89
N ARG A 518 -5.44 -9.92 23.51
CA ARG A 518 -6.48 -8.91 23.67
C ARG A 518 -7.66 -9.14 22.73
N ILE A 519 -7.47 -9.94 21.67
CA ILE A 519 -8.56 -10.39 20.79
C ILE A 519 -9.53 -11.29 21.58
N PRO A 520 -10.83 -10.95 21.62
CA PRO A 520 -11.82 -11.72 22.36
C PRO A 520 -12.12 -13.07 21.70
N ALA A 521 -12.53 -14.05 22.50
CA ALA A 521 -13.10 -15.29 21.98
C ALA A 521 -14.43 -15.00 21.26
N HIS A 522 -14.79 -15.85 20.30
CA HIS A 522 -15.95 -15.68 19.41
C HIS A 522 -15.91 -14.36 18.63
N SER A 523 -14.69 -13.91 18.27
CA SER A 523 -14.54 -12.86 17.25
C SER A 523 -15.02 -13.40 15.90
N VAL A 524 -15.76 -12.58 15.15
CA VAL A 524 -16.45 -12.97 13.92
C VAL A 524 -15.61 -12.60 12.71
N LEU A 525 -15.43 -13.54 11.78
CA LEU A 525 -14.74 -13.39 10.50
C LEU A 525 -15.77 -13.42 9.37
N LEU A 526 -15.99 -12.28 8.71
CA LEU A 526 -16.82 -12.20 7.51
C LEU A 526 -15.91 -12.29 6.28
N LEU A 527 -16.01 -13.40 5.55
CA LEU A 527 -15.16 -13.71 4.41
C LEU A 527 -15.98 -13.99 3.16
N THR A 528 -15.39 -13.69 2.00
CA THR A 528 -15.83 -14.27 0.73
C THR A 528 -15.36 -15.73 0.65
N GLN A 529 -15.99 -16.53 -0.19
CA GLN A 529 -15.67 -17.93 -0.41
C GLN A 529 -14.22 -18.07 -0.88
N ARG A 530 -13.78 -17.14 -1.75
CA ARG A 530 -12.41 -17.11 -2.24
C ARG A 530 -11.40 -16.76 -1.14
N ALA A 531 -11.71 -15.80 -0.27
CA ALA A 531 -10.88 -15.48 0.89
C ALA A 531 -10.82 -16.65 1.89
N GLY A 532 -11.95 -17.34 2.12
CA GLY A 532 -12.03 -18.54 2.94
C GLY A 532 -11.21 -19.71 2.36
N GLN A 533 -11.27 -19.93 1.05
CA GLN A 533 -10.45 -20.94 0.35
C GLN A 533 -8.96 -20.63 0.49
N PHE A 534 -8.57 -19.37 0.28
CA PHE A 534 -7.19 -18.94 0.47
C PHE A 534 -6.73 -19.11 1.92
N LEU A 535 -7.55 -18.71 2.89
CA LEU A 535 -7.22 -18.86 4.30
C LEU A 535 -7.06 -20.34 4.69
N ARG A 536 -7.96 -21.21 4.23
CA ARG A 536 -7.83 -22.67 4.41
C ARG A 536 -6.53 -23.18 3.80
N ALA A 537 -6.26 -22.83 2.55
CA ALA A 537 -5.08 -23.29 1.83
C ALA A 537 -3.78 -22.79 2.47
N THR A 538 -3.80 -21.62 3.12
CA THR A 538 -2.70 -21.06 3.90
C THR A 538 -2.51 -21.78 5.24
N LEU A 539 -3.58 -21.97 6.02
CA LEU A 539 -3.48 -22.51 7.38
C LEU A 539 -3.24 -24.03 7.40
N ASN A 540 -3.79 -24.78 6.44
CA ASN A 540 -3.72 -26.25 6.47
C ASN A 540 -2.29 -26.80 6.40
N PRO A 541 -1.41 -26.36 5.46
CA PRO A 541 -0.03 -26.83 5.40
C PRO A 541 0.78 -26.46 6.65
N ILE A 542 0.49 -25.31 7.26
CA ILE A 542 1.18 -24.86 8.49
C ILE A 542 0.84 -25.80 9.65
N VAL A 543 -0.46 -26.10 9.84
CA VAL A 543 -0.93 -26.97 10.93
C VAL A 543 -0.43 -28.41 10.77
N GLU A 544 -0.35 -28.91 9.53
CA GLU A 544 0.04 -30.30 9.24
C GLU A 544 1.56 -30.51 9.19
N GLN A 545 2.31 -29.60 8.59
CA GLN A 545 3.69 -29.84 8.16
C GLN A 545 4.74 -29.02 8.93
N MET A 546 4.34 -28.03 9.72
CA MET A 546 5.27 -27.07 10.35
C MET A 546 5.16 -27.05 11.88
N PRO A 547 5.92 -27.90 12.60
CA PRO A 547 5.89 -27.95 14.06
C PRO A 547 6.36 -26.65 14.73
N GLU A 548 7.09 -25.79 14.02
CA GLU A 548 7.56 -24.50 14.51
C GLU A 548 6.40 -23.55 14.91
N PHE A 549 5.20 -23.75 14.34
CA PHE A 549 4.00 -22.95 14.64
C PHE A 549 3.05 -23.60 15.65
N LYS A 550 3.53 -24.57 16.44
CA LYS A 550 2.72 -25.30 17.44
C LYS A 550 1.97 -24.37 18.39
N SER A 551 2.54 -23.22 18.76
CA SER A 551 1.91 -22.24 19.66
C SER A 551 0.65 -21.59 19.06
N TYR A 552 0.57 -21.45 17.73
CA TYR A 552 -0.58 -20.84 17.04
C TYR A 552 -1.66 -21.85 16.66
N LYS A 553 -1.32 -23.15 16.74
CA LYS A 553 -2.16 -24.26 16.27
C LYS A 553 -3.61 -24.22 16.79
N PRO A 554 -3.89 -24.00 18.10
CA PRO A 554 -5.27 -24.01 18.60
C PRO A 554 -6.16 -22.96 17.93
N ARG A 555 -5.62 -21.77 17.66
CA ARG A 555 -6.33 -20.69 16.98
C ARG A 555 -6.55 -21.00 15.50
N MET A 556 -5.53 -21.53 14.82
CA MET A 556 -5.63 -21.95 13.41
C MET A 556 -6.67 -23.05 13.21
N GLU A 557 -6.69 -24.06 14.09
CA GLU A 557 -7.66 -25.16 14.04
C GLU A 557 -9.09 -24.67 14.28
N SER A 558 -9.31 -23.67 15.14
CA SER A 558 -10.63 -23.08 15.32
C SER A 558 -11.20 -22.51 14.01
N ILE A 559 -10.37 -21.85 13.20
CA ILE A 559 -10.78 -21.29 11.91
C ILE A 559 -10.97 -22.41 10.88
N LEU A 560 -9.99 -23.32 10.78
CA LEU A 560 -10.01 -24.42 9.81
C LEU A 560 -11.23 -25.33 9.94
N ARG A 561 -11.69 -25.60 11.18
CA ARG A 561 -12.89 -26.41 11.45
C ARG A 561 -14.14 -25.90 10.70
N GLN A 562 -14.25 -24.59 10.50
CA GLN A 562 -15.40 -23.95 9.85
C GLN A 562 -15.20 -23.75 8.34
N LEU A 563 -13.98 -23.95 7.82
CA LEU A 563 -13.65 -23.85 6.40
C LEU A 563 -13.55 -25.22 5.70
N LYS A 564 -13.74 -26.33 6.44
CA LYS A 564 -13.58 -27.72 5.97
C LYS A 564 -14.45 -28.10 4.76
N ASP A 565 -15.56 -27.40 4.54
CA ASP A 565 -16.51 -27.69 3.46
C ASP A 565 -16.20 -26.92 2.17
N LEU A 566 -15.23 -25.99 2.20
CA LEU A 566 -14.81 -25.24 1.00
C LEU A 566 -13.86 -26.07 0.12
N PRO A 567 -14.00 -26.05 -1.22
CA PRO A 567 -13.14 -26.86 -2.07
C PRO A 567 -11.68 -26.36 -2.06
N GLU A 568 -10.72 -27.30 -2.07
CA GLU A 568 -9.27 -27.05 -1.94
C GLU A 568 -8.58 -26.52 -3.20
N SER A 569 -9.33 -26.11 -4.23
CA SER A 569 -8.79 -25.82 -5.57
C SER A 569 -7.83 -24.60 -5.58
N ALA A 570 -6.56 -24.84 -5.22
CA ALA A 570 -5.49 -23.86 -5.16
C ALA A 570 -5.08 -23.29 -6.53
N SER A 571 -5.48 -23.94 -7.63
CA SER A 571 -5.11 -23.54 -9.00
C SER A 571 -5.73 -22.22 -9.48
N VAL A 572 -6.69 -21.66 -8.72
CA VAL A 572 -7.40 -20.41 -9.05
C VAL A 572 -7.04 -19.26 -8.08
N LEU A 573 -6.29 -19.56 -7.02
CA LEU A 573 -5.95 -18.59 -5.97
C LEU A 573 -4.75 -17.73 -6.38
N SER A 574 -4.90 -16.41 -6.23
CA SER A 574 -3.87 -15.39 -6.40
C SER A 574 -3.58 -14.75 -5.04
N THR A 575 -2.34 -14.31 -4.80
CA THR A 575 -1.92 -13.64 -3.55
C THR A 575 -2.77 -12.40 -3.21
N GLY A 576 -3.46 -11.81 -4.20
CA GLY A 576 -4.43 -10.72 -4.00
C GLY A 576 -5.75 -11.14 -3.34
N ASP A 577 -6.04 -12.44 -3.23
CA ASP A 577 -7.33 -12.97 -2.77
C ASP A 577 -7.49 -12.98 -1.24
N TYR A 578 -6.41 -12.65 -0.52
CA TYR A 578 -6.41 -12.59 0.93
C TYR A 578 -7.21 -11.40 1.48
N VAL A 579 -7.13 -10.26 0.79
CA VAL A 579 -7.85 -9.03 1.14
C VAL A 579 -9.18 -9.06 0.41
N LEU A 580 -10.26 -8.60 1.07
CA LEU A 580 -11.54 -8.46 0.39
C LEU A 580 -11.35 -7.74 -0.96
N PRO A 581 -11.92 -8.28 -2.04
CA PRO A 581 -11.85 -7.62 -3.33
C PRO A 581 -12.56 -6.27 -3.21
N THR A 582 -11.77 -5.18 -3.17
CA THR A 582 -12.30 -3.82 -3.03
C THR A 582 -12.42 -3.15 -4.38
N PHE A 583 -13.48 -2.38 -4.58
CA PHE A 583 -13.44 -1.34 -5.61
C PHE A 583 -12.36 -0.33 -5.23
N ARG A 584 -11.30 -0.28 -6.04
CA ARG A 584 -10.32 0.80 -5.93
C ARG A 584 -10.88 1.95 -6.75
N VAL A 585 -11.36 2.97 -6.06
CA VAL A 585 -11.39 4.29 -6.67
C VAL A 585 -9.93 4.69 -6.74
N GLU A 586 -9.28 4.39 -7.86
CA GLU A 586 -8.04 5.08 -8.17
C GLU A 586 -8.43 6.56 -8.29
N LEU A 587 -8.37 7.29 -7.17
CA LEU A 587 -7.97 8.70 -7.14
C LEU A 587 -6.49 8.75 -7.51
N SER A 588 -6.19 8.12 -8.63
CA SER A 588 -4.93 8.33 -9.26
C SER A 588 -4.99 9.79 -9.67
N SER A 589 -4.09 10.54 -9.07
CA SER A 589 -3.23 11.47 -9.79
C SER A 589 -2.56 10.83 -11.03
N ASN A 590 -3.17 9.85 -11.69
CA ASN A 590 -3.14 9.71 -13.13
C ASN A 590 -3.94 10.91 -13.66
N ILE A 591 -3.34 12.08 -13.51
CA ILE A 591 -3.26 13.00 -14.63
C ILE A 591 -2.42 12.25 -15.69
N THR A 592 -2.93 11.15 -16.24
CA THR A 592 -2.98 11.08 -17.68
C THR A 592 -4.06 12.09 -18.01
N SER A 593 -3.67 13.37 -17.99
CA SER A 593 -4.30 14.33 -18.87
C SER A 593 -4.39 13.59 -20.19
N SER A 594 -5.60 13.42 -20.71
CA SER A 594 -5.74 13.41 -22.16
C SER A 594 -4.78 14.46 -22.70
N ASP A 595 -4.02 14.15 -23.75
CA ASP A 595 -2.97 15.01 -24.36
C ASP A 595 -3.37 16.48 -24.65
N ASN A 596 -4.58 16.91 -24.29
CA ASN A 596 -5.20 18.18 -24.57
C ASN A 596 -5.23 19.20 -23.40
N ASP A 597 -4.74 18.89 -22.19
CA ASP A 597 -4.75 19.82 -21.02
C ASP A 597 -3.35 19.95 -20.35
N VAL A 598 -2.29 20.16 -21.13
CA VAL A 598 -0.96 20.50 -20.57
C VAL A 598 -0.73 22.01 -20.67
N GLU A 599 -0.60 22.68 -19.53
CA GLU A 599 -0.27 24.11 -19.47
C GLU A 599 1.16 24.36 -20.01
N PRO A 600 1.38 25.41 -20.82
CA PRO A 600 2.70 25.79 -21.32
C PRO A 600 3.65 26.09 -20.14
N GLY A 601 4.85 25.49 -20.14
CA GLY A 601 5.82 25.58 -19.03
C GLY A 601 5.84 24.38 -18.07
N SER A 602 5.05 23.33 -18.34
CA SER A 602 5.04 22.11 -17.55
C SER A 602 6.32 21.28 -17.71
N TRP A 603 6.82 20.74 -16.60
CA TRP A 603 7.92 19.79 -16.52
C TRP A 603 7.38 18.37 -16.33
N VAL A 604 8.03 17.40 -16.98
CA VAL A 604 7.81 15.97 -16.77
C VAL A 604 8.74 15.48 -15.69
N ILE A 605 8.19 14.71 -14.75
CA ILE A 605 8.93 13.98 -13.73
C ILE A 605 8.54 12.50 -13.85
N ARG A 606 9.50 11.63 -14.17
CA ARG A 606 9.32 10.17 -14.17
C ARG A 606 10.00 9.58 -12.96
N PHE A 607 9.30 8.68 -12.28
CA PHE A 607 9.76 8.03 -11.06
C PHE A 607 10.07 6.55 -11.27
N ASP A 608 10.92 5.99 -10.40
CA ASP A 608 11.27 4.56 -10.33
C ASP A 608 10.08 3.62 -10.12
N THR A 609 8.98 4.14 -9.60
CA THR A 609 7.68 3.46 -9.47
C THR A 609 6.94 3.30 -10.80
N GLY A 610 7.44 3.89 -11.89
CA GLY A 610 6.75 3.97 -13.18
C GLY A 610 5.71 5.10 -13.26
N ALA A 611 5.47 5.83 -12.17
CA ALA A 611 4.59 6.99 -12.17
C ALA A 611 5.22 8.17 -12.93
N THR A 612 4.40 8.91 -13.66
CA THR A 612 4.79 10.18 -14.29
C THR A 612 3.93 11.31 -13.74
N GLN A 613 4.56 12.41 -13.34
CA GLN A 613 3.87 13.64 -12.92
C GLN A 613 4.24 14.80 -13.84
N TYR A 614 3.24 15.67 -14.08
CA TYR A 614 3.40 16.92 -14.79
C TYR A 614 3.21 18.07 -13.80
N ARG A 615 4.22 18.93 -13.65
CA ARG A 615 4.22 20.04 -12.69
C ARG A 615 4.83 21.29 -13.30
N HIS A 616 4.36 22.47 -12.90
CA HIS A 616 4.99 23.73 -13.30
C HIS A 616 6.38 23.88 -12.65
N ASP A 617 7.31 24.56 -13.30
CA ASP A 617 8.71 24.73 -12.88
C ASP A 617 8.88 25.30 -11.44
N THR A 618 8.02 26.24 -11.05
CA THR A 618 7.95 26.93 -9.74
C THR A 618 7.19 26.15 -8.69
N SER A 619 6.57 25.01 -9.03
CA SER A 619 5.86 24.19 -8.05
C SER A 619 6.83 23.65 -6.99
N GLU A 620 6.45 23.73 -5.72
CA GLU A 620 7.21 23.11 -4.64
C GLU A 620 6.87 21.62 -4.52
N VAL A 621 7.89 20.80 -4.40
CA VAL A 621 7.81 19.39 -4.05
C VAL A 621 8.66 19.11 -2.82
N TYR A 622 8.32 18.05 -2.08
CA TYR A 622 9.06 17.67 -0.88
C TYR A 622 10.07 16.58 -1.21
N VAL A 623 11.35 16.91 -1.04
CA VAL A 623 12.46 15.98 -1.25
C VAL A 623 12.90 15.44 0.09
N TYR A 624 13.00 14.13 0.18
CA TYR A 624 13.58 13.43 1.32
C TYR A 624 15.12 13.46 1.20
N ASP A 625 15.75 14.25 2.05
CA ASP A 625 17.18 14.53 2.07
C ASP A 625 17.66 14.76 3.53
N PRO A 626 17.74 13.69 4.33
CA PRO A 626 18.02 13.79 5.78
C PRO A 626 19.43 14.32 6.09
N ALA A 627 20.33 14.34 5.11
CA ALA A 627 21.69 14.85 5.25
C ALA A 627 21.77 16.38 5.03
N SER A 628 20.72 16.99 4.47
CA SER A 628 20.68 18.43 4.24
C SER A 628 20.51 19.21 5.53
N GLN A 629 21.23 20.33 5.64
CA GLN A 629 21.05 21.28 6.76
C GLN A 629 19.67 21.96 6.72
N LEU A 630 19.01 21.95 5.57
CA LEU A 630 17.69 22.54 5.35
C LEU A 630 16.56 21.53 5.55
N ALA A 631 16.90 20.26 5.82
CA ALA A 631 15.91 19.24 6.09
C ALA A 631 15.42 19.31 7.54
N THR A 632 14.14 18.98 7.70
CA THR A 632 13.51 18.94 9.02
C THR A 632 14.00 17.73 9.81
N ASN A 633 13.62 17.63 11.09
CA ASN A 633 13.89 16.43 11.91
C ASN A 633 13.33 15.13 11.27
N ALA A 634 12.31 15.26 10.42
CA ALA A 634 11.73 14.14 9.67
C ALA A 634 12.54 13.76 8.41
N GLY A 635 13.49 14.60 7.99
CA GLY A 635 14.39 14.40 6.85
C GLY A 635 13.87 14.96 5.53
N PHE A 636 12.83 15.80 5.54
CA PHE A 636 12.25 16.39 4.34
C PHE A 636 12.63 17.86 4.21
N ARG A 637 12.83 18.31 2.97
CA ARG A 637 13.00 19.73 2.61
C ARG A 637 12.13 20.09 1.40
N PRO A 638 11.62 21.33 1.31
CA PRO A 638 11.03 21.83 0.08
C PRO A 638 12.08 21.95 -1.04
N CYS A 639 11.66 21.74 -2.27
CA CYS A 639 12.47 21.87 -3.47
C CYS A 639 11.57 22.28 -4.63
N GLN A 640 11.98 23.25 -5.44
CA GLN A 640 11.27 23.56 -6.69
C GLN A 640 11.51 22.48 -7.74
N VAL A 641 10.52 22.25 -8.60
CA VAL A 641 10.59 21.25 -9.68
C VAL A 641 11.77 21.52 -10.62
N CYS A 642 12.04 22.79 -10.95
CA CYS A 642 13.19 23.18 -11.78
C CYS A 642 14.56 22.81 -11.16
N SER A 643 14.62 22.62 -9.84
CA SER A 643 15.83 22.28 -9.10
C SER A 643 15.96 20.79 -8.80
N LEU A 644 15.01 19.96 -9.25
CA LEU A 644 15.08 18.51 -9.09
C LEU A 644 16.15 17.91 -9.99
N GLY A 645 16.92 16.99 -9.43
CA GLY A 645 17.88 16.16 -10.16
C GLY A 645 17.47 14.69 -10.21
N VAL A 646 17.98 13.97 -11.21
CA VAL A 646 17.91 12.50 -11.25
C VAL A 646 18.57 11.91 -9.99
N GLY A 647 17.91 10.95 -9.37
CA GLY A 647 18.30 10.36 -8.09
C GLY A 647 17.76 11.07 -6.85
N ASN A 648 17.10 12.22 -7.00
CA ASN A 648 16.38 12.86 -5.88
C ASN A 648 15.19 12.00 -5.44
N LYS A 649 14.96 11.95 -4.13
CA LYS A 649 13.92 11.15 -3.51
C LYS A 649 12.73 12.05 -3.19
N VAL A 650 11.70 12.02 -4.03
CA VAL A 650 10.53 12.90 -3.92
C VAL A 650 9.40 12.16 -3.23
N PHE A 651 8.77 12.82 -2.26
CA PHE A 651 7.57 12.32 -1.62
C PHE A 651 6.38 12.36 -2.59
N ILE A 652 5.68 11.22 -2.73
CA ILE A 652 4.46 11.10 -3.52
C ILE A 652 3.34 10.62 -2.61
N MET A 653 2.33 11.46 -2.40
CA MET A 653 1.18 11.08 -1.58
C MET A 653 0.39 9.94 -2.23
N SER A 654 0.32 8.78 -1.57
CA SER A 654 -0.59 7.70 -1.95
C SER A 654 -2.01 7.94 -1.41
N ALA A 655 -3.00 7.28 -2.01
CA ALA A 655 -4.39 7.33 -1.55
C ALA A 655 -4.52 6.84 -0.09
N ASP A 656 -3.86 5.73 0.24
CA ASP A 656 -3.89 5.13 1.58
C ASP A 656 -3.32 6.09 2.65
N LEU A 657 -2.20 6.76 2.34
CA LEU A 657 -1.59 7.75 3.24
C LEU A 657 -2.46 8.99 3.39
N ARG A 658 -3.05 9.48 2.29
CA ARG A 658 -3.98 10.61 2.31
C ARG A 658 -5.16 10.30 3.23
N GLU A 659 -5.75 9.12 3.11
CA GLU A 659 -6.86 8.69 3.95
C GLU A 659 -6.49 8.56 5.42
N ALA A 660 -5.31 8.02 5.73
CA ALA A 660 -4.80 7.96 7.10
C ALA A 660 -4.66 9.36 7.72
N VAL A 661 -4.14 10.33 6.96
CA VAL A 661 -4.01 11.72 7.39
C VAL A 661 -5.37 12.38 7.59
N GLU A 662 -6.30 12.19 6.66
CA GLU A 662 -7.67 12.70 6.78
C GLU A 662 -8.38 12.15 8.02
N GLN A 663 -8.17 10.87 8.35
CA GLN A 663 -8.76 10.27 9.54
C GLN A 663 -8.14 10.84 10.82
N VAL A 664 -6.82 10.97 10.88
CA VAL A 664 -6.11 11.56 12.04
C VAL A 664 -6.56 13.01 12.27
N LEU A 665 -6.76 13.78 11.20
CA LEU A 665 -7.27 15.14 11.29
C LEU A 665 -8.70 15.20 11.84
N ARG A 666 -9.58 14.28 11.42
CA ARG A 666 -10.94 14.17 11.96
C ARG A 666 -10.94 13.78 13.43
N ASP A 667 -10.17 12.77 13.80
CA ASP A 667 -10.06 12.29 15.18
C ASP A 667 -9.51 13.38 16.13
N ALA A 668 -8.67 14.26 15.58
CA ALA A 668 -8.12 15.43 16.25
C ALA A 668 -9.08 16.64 16.29
N GLY A 669 -10.28 16.52 15.72
CA GLY A 669 -11.25 17.60 15.64
C GLY A 669 -10.81 18.76 14.73
N VAL A 670 -9.80 18.57 13.88
CA VAL A 670 -9.38 19.57 12.90
C VAL A 670 -10.40 19.56 11.76
N PRO A 671 -11.17 20.64 11.58
CA PRO A 671 -12.16 20.67 10.53
C PRO A 671 -11.42 20.75 9.19
N ILE A 672 -11.54 19.70 8.38
CA ILE A 672 -11.23 19.76 6.95
C ILE A 672 -12.41 20.54 6.35
N GLN A 673 -12.36 21.88 6.47
CA GLN A 673 -13.50 22.74 6.18
C GLN A 673 -13.86 22.68 4.70
N SER A 674 -15.02 22.08 4.39
CA SER A 674 -15.83 22.47 3.25
C SER A 674 -16.46 23.81 3.58
N ASP A 675 -16.01 24.87 2.91
CA ASP A 675 -16.36 26.25 3.23
C ASP A 675 -17.90 26.48 3.17
N LYS A 676 -18.56 26.53 4.33
CA LYS A 676 -20.01 26.85 4.46
C LYS A 676 -20.35 28.26 3.96
N THR A 677 -19.34 29.08 3.66
CA THR A 677 -19.47 30.43 3.10
C THR A 677 -20.16 30.46 1.74
N PHE A 678 -20.09 29.38 0.96
CA PHE A 678 -20.75 29.27 -0.35
C PHE A 678 -22.09 28.53 -0.33
N GLU A 679 -22.48 27.96 0.81
CA GLU A 679 -23.69 27.16 0.95
C GLU A 679 -24.96 27.95 0.62
N SER A 680 -25.09 29.14 1.22
CA SER A 680 -26.25 30.01 1.00
C SER A 680 -26.34 30.49 -0.45
N ALA A 681 -25.22 30.81 -1.07
CA ALA A 681 -25.14 31.25 -2.46
C ALA A 681 -25.49 30.12 -3.44
N LEU A 682 -25.02 28.90 -3.17
CA LEU A 682 -25.30 27.73 -4.00
C LEU A 682 -26.76 27.28 -3.87
N ARG A 683 -27.32 27.26 -2.65
CA ARG A 683 -28.75 26.98 -2.44
C ARG A 683 -29.64 28.03 -3.10
N SER A 684 -29.26 29.31 -3.04
CA SER A 684 -29.96 30.40 -3.73
C SER A 684 -29.91 30.25 -5.26
N TYR A 685 -28.78 29.83 -5.83
CA TYR A 685 -28.69 29.52 -7.26
C TYR A 685 -29.65 28.39 -7.66
N HIS A 686 -29.70 27.29 -6.91
CA HIS A 686 -30.64 26.20 -7.20
C HIS A 686 -32.10 26.62 -7.10
N GLU A 687 -32.45 27.41 -6.08
CA GLU A 687 -33.79 27.95 -5.92
C GLU A 687 -34.19 28.84 -7.11
N GLN A 688 -33.27 29.68 -7.61
CA GLN A 688 -33.50 30.53 -8.78
C GLN A 688 -33.70 29.72 -10.06
N VAL A 689 -32.89 28.67 -10.28
CA VAL A 689 -33.04 27.76 -11.43
C VAL A 689 -34.38 27.03 -11.35
N GLN A 690 -34.78 26.49 -10.19
CA GLN A 690 -36.07 25.81 -10.02
C GLN A 690 -37.26 26.76 -10.26
N LYS A 691 -37.23 27.97 -9.70
CA LYS A 691 -38.30 28.98 -9.91
C LYS A 691 -38.43 29.35 -11.39
N ARG A 692 -37.32 29.60 -12.08
CA ARG A 692 -37.33 30.01 -13.50
C ARG A 692 -37.75 28.86 -14.43
N LEU A 693 -37.34 27.63 -14.12
CA LEU A 693 -37.82 26.43 -14.80
C LEU A 693 -39.33 26.20 -14.64
N ALA A 694 -39.87 26.46 -13.45
CA ALA A 694 -41.30 26.31 -13.18
C ALA A 694 -42.16 27.37 -13.90
N VAL A 695 -41.63 28.60 -14.02
CA VAL A 695 -42.31 29.71 -14.71
C VAL A 695 -42.28 29.55 -16.24
N ARG A 696 -41.13 29.18 -16.81
CA ARG A 696 -40.93 29.17 -18.27
C ARG A 696 -41.37 27.87 -18.94
N PHE A 697 -41.31 26.73 -18.23
CA PHE A 697 -41.68 25.41 -18.76
C PHE A 697 -42.79 24.77 -17.92
N THR A 698 -44.03 25.24 -18.13
CA THR A 698 -45.23 24.92 -17.32
C THR A 698 -45.88 23.57 -17.63
N GLN A 699 -45.61 22.98 -18.80
CA GLN A 699 -46.15 21.68 -19.20
C GLN A 699 -45.06 20.85 -19.87
N ALA A 700 -44.52 19.86 -19.15
CA ALA A 700 -44.05 18.57 -19.67
C ALA A 700 -43.20 17.81 -18.63
N THR A 701 -42.89 16.54 -18.92
CA THR A 701 -42.00 15.72 -18.09
C THR A 701 -40.59 16.29 -18.04
N LEU A 702 -39.79 15.90 -17.05
CA LEU A 702 -38.42 16.41 -16.87
C LEU A 702 -37.56 16.20 -18.12
N SER A 703 -37.75 15.08 -18.84
CA SER A 703 -37.08 14.78 -20.11
C SER A 703 -37.45 15.74 -21.25
N ASP A 704 -38.70 16.18 -21.30
CA ASP A 704 -39.17 17.14 -22.31
C ASP A 704 -38.60 18.54 -22.05
N LYS A 705 -38.47 18.93 -20.78
CA LYS A 705 -37.82 20.19 -20.39
C LYS A 705 -36.35 20.21 -20.83
N VAL A 706 -35.63 19.11 -20.66
CA VAL A 706 -34.23 19.01 -21.12
C VAL A 706 -34.11 19.14 -22.63
N ARG A 707 -35.03 18.52 -23.39
CA ARG A 707 -35.04 18.59 -24.86
C ARG A 707 -35.31 20.02 -25.33
N ALA A 708 -36.31 20.68 -24.77
CA ALA A 708 -36.63 22.07 -25.10
C ALA A 708 -35.47 23.03 -24.78
N ILE A 709 -34.82 22.86 -23.61
CA ILE A 709 -33.64 23.65 -23.25
C ILE A 709 -32.49 23.43 -24.24
N ARG A 710 -32.26 22.19 -24.68
CA ARG A 710 -31.22 21.88 -25.66
C ARG A 710 -31.49 22.54 -27.01
N GLU A 711 -32.74 22.48 -27.49
CA GLU A 711 -33.16 23.10 -28.75
C GLU A 711 -32.98 24.63 -28.69
N GLU A 712 -33.48 25.29 -27.64
CA GLU A 712 -33.29 26.74 -27.43
C GLU A 712 -31.82 27.15 -27.29
N MET A 713 -30.97 26.32 -26.65
CA MET A 713 -29.52 26.60 -26.54
C MET A 713 -28.80 26.50 -27.89
N ILE A 714 -29.23 25.60 -28.78
CA ILE A 714 -28.66 25.45 -30.13
C ILE A 714 -29.11 26.60 -31.02
N GLU A 715 -30.37 27.04 -30.88
CA GLU A 715 -30.89 28.22 -31.59
C GLU A 715 -30.14 29.50 -31.21
N LEU A 716 -29.83 29.69 -29.92
CA LEU A 716 -29.06 30.84 -29.43
C LEU A 716 -27.58 30.80 -29.85
N ASN A 717 -26.98 29.60 -29.92
CA ASN A 717 -25.60 29.45 -30.33
C ASN A 717 -25.35 28.14 -31.09
N PRO A 718 -25.41 28.16 -32.43
CA PRO A 718 -25.24 26.98 -33.28
C PRO A 718 -23.88 26.28 -33.11
N SER A 719 -22.85 27.01 -32.67
CA SER A 719 -21.51 26.44 -32.45
C SER A 719 -21.43 25.50 -31.24
N LEU A 720 -22.49 25.41 -30.44
CA LEU A 720 -22.58 24.53 -29.27
C LEU A 720 -23.09 23.13 -29.61
N GLU A 721 -23.63 22.88 -30.80
CA GLU A 721 -24.22 21.58 -31.17
C GLU A 721 -23.25 20.40 -30.99
N THR A 722 -21.99 20.60 -31.39
CA THR A 722 -20.89 19.61 -31.22
C THR A 722 -20.30 19.57 -29.81
N LYS A 723 -20.64 20.54 -28.95
CA LYS A 723 -20.04 20.74 -27.62
C LYS A 723 -21.02 20.46 -26.47
N LEU A 724 -22.31 20.26 -26.75
CA LEU A 724 -23.34 19.97 -25.75
C LEU A 724 -23.31 18.48 -25.35
N PRO A 725 -23.35 18.17 -24.03
CA PRO A 725 -23.34 16.80 -23.55
C PRO A 725 -24.67 16.10 -23.83
N SER A 726 -24.78 14.78 -23.57
CA SER A 726 -26.02 14.03 -23.82
C SER A 726 -27.22 14.58 -23.03
N LEU A 727 -28.45 14.31 -23.50
CA LEU A 727 -29.68 14.72 -22.81
C LEU A 727 -29.73 14.21 -21.36
N GLN A 728 -29.20 13.02 -21.08
CA GLN A 728 -29.13 12.48 -19.72
C GLN A 728 -28.18 13.28 -18.82
N ALA A 729 -27.08 13.80 -19.36
CA ALA A 729 -26.16 14.65 -18.62
C ALA A 729 -26.72 16.08 -18.42
N MET A 730 -27.48 16.61 -19.38
CA MET A 730 -28.18 17.90 -19.23
C MET A 730 -29.32 17.83 -18.20
N ARG A 731 -29.93 16.65 -18.01
CA ARG A 731 -30.92 16.41 -16.95
C ARG A 731 -30.41 16.78 -15.56
N LEU A 732 -29.13 16.52 -15.30
CA LEU A 732 -28.47 16.83 -14.02
C LEU A 732 -28.29 18.34 -13.77
N TRP A 733 -28.58 19.21 -14.74
CA TRP A 733 -28.55 20.67 -14.55
C TRP A 733 -29.87 21.22 -14.01
N ILE A 734 -30.96 20.45 -14.16
CA ILE A 734 -32.31 20.89 -13.84
C ILE A 734 -33.00 20.00 -12.81
N ASP A 735 -32.53 18.75 -12.64
CA ASP A 735 -32.98 17.80 -11.62
C ASP A 735 -32.30 18.08 -10.27
N LEU A 736 -32.60 19.26 -9.72
CA LEU A 736 -31.94 19.82 -8.53
C LEU A 736 -32.39 19.18 -7.19
N GLY A 737 -33.30 18.21 -7.22
CA GLY A 737 -33.79 17.47 -6.05
C GLY A 737 -34.34 18.35 -4.92
N HIS A 738 -34.33 17.83 -3.68
CA HIS A 738 -34.62 18.59 -2.45
C HIS A 738 -33.38 19.37 -2.01
N SER A 739 -32.92 20.30 -2.86
CA SER A 739 -31.77 21.16 -2.58
C SER A 739 -31.76 21.86 -1.20
N PRO A 740 -32.87 22.16 -0.50
CA PRO A 740 -32.80 22.68 0.87
C PRO A 740 -32.52 21.63 1.95
N GLU A 741 -32.84 20.36 1.72
CA GLU A 741 -32.68 19.26 2.69
C GLU A 741 -31.38 18.47 2.50
N THR A 742 -30.73 18.61 1.34
CA THR A 742 -29.43 17.97 1.07
C THR A 742 -28.31 18.62 1.90
N PRO A 743 -27.48 17.85 2.64
CA PRO A 743 -26.29 18.37 3.31
C PRO A 743 -25.34 19.08 2.34
N PHE A 744 -24.70 20.19 2.76
CA PHE A 744 -23.87 21.02 1.87
C PHE A 744 -22.71 20.24 1.20
N GLU A 745 -22.13 19.29 1.92
CA GLU A 745 -21.08 18.39 1.45
C GLU A 745 -21.52 17.55 0.23
N GLN A 746 -22.83 17.29 0.11
CA GLN A 746 -23.44 16.52 -0.96
C GLN A 746 -24.07 17.43 -2.03
N LEU A 747 -24.26 18.71 -1.72
CA LEU A 747 -24.79 19.71 -2.63
C LEU A 747 -23.78 19.99 -3.75
N ARG A 748 -24.22 20.05 -5.00
CA ARG A 748 -23.34 20.24 -6.17
C ARG A 748 -23.75 21.49 -6.92
N PRO A 749 -22.86 22.16 -7.67
CA PRO A 749 -23.23 23.30 -8.52
C PRO A 749 -24.27 23.01 -9.60
N GLN A 750 -24.43 21.73 -10.00
CA GLN A 750 -25.41 21.27 -11.00
C GLN A 750 -25.56 22.22 -12.21
N ALA A 751 -24.43 22.55 -12.83
CA ALA A 751 -24.34 23.53 -13.91
C ALA A 751 -23.34 23.08 -14.99
N PRO A 752 -23.42 23.61 -16.23
CA PRO A 752 -22.43 23.40 -17.28
C PRO A 752 -20.97 23.64 -16.86
N LEU A 753 -20.03 22.89 -17.45
CA LEU A 753 -18.60 22.97 -17.13
C LEU A 753 -17.88 24.13 -17.82
N ARG A 754 -18.36 24.58 -18.99
CA ARG A 754 -17.75 25.64 -19.80
C ARG A 754 -18.56 26.93 -19.67
N GLU A 755 -17.88 28.06 -19.61
CA GLU A 755 -18.52 29.38 -19.46
C GLU A 755 -19.49 29.68 -20.60
N ALA A 756 -19.08 29.43 -21.85
CA ALA A 756 -19.93 29.67 -23.02
C ALA A 756 -21.22 28.84 -22.98
N THR A 757 -21.14 27.59 -22.50
CA THR A 757 -22.30 26.70 -22.35
C THR A 757 -23.17 27.11 -21.16
N PHE A 758 -22.55 27.60 -20.08
CA PHE A 758 -23.28 28.11 -18.92
C PHE A 758 -24.05 29.39 -19.24
N LYS A 759 -23.44 30.32 -20.00
CA LYS A 759 -24.11 31.57 -20.44
C LYS A 759 -25.35 31.26 -21.28
N ALA A 760 -25.21 30.39 -22.30
CA ALA A 760 -26.35 29.97 -23.11
C ALA A 760 -27.45 29.29 -22.27
N PHE A 761 -27.08 28.44 -21.30
CA PHE A 761 -28.03 27.80 -20.40
C PHE A 761 -28.75 28.82 -19.50
N ALA A 762 -28.03 29.77 -18.93
CA ALA A 762 -28.58 30.81 -18.08
C ALA A 762 -29.51 31.76 -18.87
N GLU A 763 -29.17 32.08 -20.11
CA GLU A 763 -30.00 32.90 -21.00
C GLU A 763 -31.32 32.21 -21.38
N VAL A 764 -31.28 30.91 -21.69
CA VAL A 764 -32.49 30.07 -21.89
C VAL A 764 -33.36 30.01 -20.64
N LEU A 765 -32.79 30.15 -19.44
CA LEU A 765 -33.55 30.22 -18.20
C LEU A 765 -34.00 31.65 -17.84
N GLY A 766 -33.64 32.66 -18.63
CA GLY A 766 -34.01 34.06 -18.41
C GLY A 766 -33.15 34.79 -17.38
N PHE A 767 -31.89 34.36 -17.17
CA PHE A 767 -30.91 35.15 -16.44
C PHE A 767 -30.46 36.35 -17.26
N SER A 768 -30.35 37.50 -16.61
CA SER A 768 -29.66 38.65 -17.21
C SER A 768 -28.16 38.34 -17.34
N GLU A 769 -27.47 39.01 -18.25
CA GLU A 769 -26.02 38.83 -18.44
C GLU A 769 -25.22 39.07 -17.15
N LEU A 770 -25.63 40.07 -16.35
CA LEU A 770 -25.03 40.39 -15.05
C LEU A 770 -25.26 39.29 -14.01
N GLU A 771 -26.47 38.73 -13.95
CA GLU A 771 -26.77 37.60 -13.06
C GLU A 771 -25.99 36.34 -13.49
N ALA A 772 -25.95 36.03 -14.78
CA ALA A 772 -25.20 34.90 -15.31
C ALA A 772 -23.70 35.02 -15.01
N ALA A 773 -23.12 36.21 -15.19
CA ALA A 773 -21.73 36.47 -14.83
C ALA A 773 -21.46 36.31 -13.32
N TYR A 774 -22.36 36.82 -12.47
CA TYR A 774 -22.28 36.68 -11.02
C TYR A 774 -22.35 35.21 -10.58
N GLN A 775 -23.34 34.46 -11.07
CA GLN A 775 -23.51 33.04 -10.74
C GLN A 775 -22.32 32.19 -11.22
N TRP A 776 -21.78 32.51 -12.40
CA TRP A 776 -20.60 31.83 -12.92
C TRP A 776 -19.36 32.08 -12.07
N GLN A 777 -19.02 33.35 -11.80
CA GLN A 777 -17.76 33.73 -11.17
C GLN A 777 -17.76 33.55 -9.65
N ARG A 778 -18.87 33.90 -8.97
CA ARG A 778 -18.94 33.97 -7.51
C ARG A 778 -19.57 32.75 -6.85
N VAL A 779 -20.27 31.90 -7.60
CA VAL A 779 -20.95 30.71 -7.05
C VAL A 779 -20.41 29.43 -7.67
N ILE A 780 -20.55 29.24 -8.98
CA ILE A 780 -20.20 27.97 -9.65
C ILE A 780 -18.68 27.76 -9.68
N THR A 781 -17.93 28.76 -10.15
CA THR A 781 -16.47 28.68 -10.24
C THR A 781 -15.82 28.73 -8.86
N ALA A 782 -16.38 29.51 -7.93
CA ALA A 782 -15.90 29.61 -6.55
C ALA A 782 -16.05 28.27 -5.79
N VAL A 783 -17.22 27.60 -5.87
CA VAL A 783 -17.44 26.28 -5.24
C VAL A 783 -16.55 25.21 -5.90
N ARG A 784 -16.39 25.23 -7.23
CA ARG A 784 -15.49 24.31 -7.94
C ARG A 784 -14.03 24.52 -7.55
N ASN A 785 -13.59 25.78 -7.44
CA ASN A 785 -12.22 26.12 -7.04
C ASN A 785 -11.96 25.85 -5.57
N SER A 786 -12.91 26.11 -4.66
CA SER A 786 -12.81 25.77 -3.24
C SER A 786 -12.64 24.27 -3.04
N ARG A 787 -13.45 23.43 -3.71
CA ARG A 787 -13.29 21.96 -3.66
C ARG A 787 -11.98 21.47 -4.26
N ARG A 788 -11.48 22.15 -5.31
CA ARG A 788 -10.14 21.90 -5.87
C ARG A 788 -9.02 22.33 -4.91
N LEU A 789 -9.24 23.39 -4.13
CA LEU A 789 -8.35 23.87 -3.09
C LEU A 789 -8.36 22.96 -1.85
N ASP A 790 -9.45 22.26 -1.53
CA ASP A 790 -9.48 21.24 -0.46
C ASP A 790 -8.49 20.09 -0.72
N GLY A 791 -8.31 19.73 -1.99
CA GLY A 791 -7.26 18.80 -2.44
C GLY A 791 -5.84 19.29 -2.12
N ARG A 792 -5.59 20.61 -2.27
CA ARG A 792 -4.33 21.29 -1.93
C ARG A 792 -4.17 21.52 -0.43
N HIS A 793 -5.23 21.90 0.28
CA HIS A 793 -5.25 22.15 1.72
C HIS A 793 -4.86 20.90 2.53
N VAL A 794 -5.32 19.70 2.14
CA VAL A 794 -4.86 18.44 2.75
C VAL A 794 -3.36 18.20 2.47
N SER A 795 -2.88 18.55 1.27
CA SER A 795 -1.45 18.45 0.93
C SER A 795 -0.60 19.48 1.66
N ASP A 796 -1.13 20.68 1.92
CA ASP A 796 -0.46 21.80 2.59
C ASP A 796 -0.45 21.60 4.12
N ILE A 797 -1.56 21.14 4.72
CA ILE A 797 -1.60 20.68 6.10
C ILE A 797 -0.62 19.53 6.30
N TYR A 798 -0.54 18.62 5.34
CA TYR A 798 0.39 17.50 5.44
C TYR A 798 1.86 17.92 5.28
N ALA A 799 2.14 18.82 4.34
CA ALA A 799 3.45 19.47 4.26
C ALA A 799 3.81 20.16 5.57
N TYR A 800 2.84 20.86 6.17
CA TYR A 800 2.99 21.47 7.48
C TYR A 800 3.26 20.44 8.59
N MET A 801 2.62 19.26 8.56
CA MET A 801 2.97 18.13 9.43
C MET A 801 4.41 17.65 9.23
N LEU A 802 4.85 17.47 7.99
CA LEU A 802 6.21 17.01 7.65
C LEU A 802 7.31 18.02 8.01
N LEU A 803 7.00 19.31 7.87
CA LEU A 803 7.95 20.39 8.05
C LEU A 803 7.98 20.93 9.48
N GLN A 804 6.85 20.92 10.19
CA GLN A 804 6.71 21.52 11.52
C GLN A 804 5.87 20.64 12.46
N PRO A 805 6.34 19.41 12.80
CA PRO A 805 5.62 18.50 13.69
C PRO A 805 5.27 19.11 15.05
N GLU A 806 6.17 19.93 15.59
CA GLU A 806 6.00 20.55 16.91
C GLU A 806 4.83 21.55 16.91
N SER A 807 4.69 22.33 15.83
CA SER A 807 3.58 23.27 15.66
C SER A 807 2.25 22.53 15.48
N VAL A 808 2.24 21.42 14.75
CA VAL A 808 1.04 20.59 14.59
C VAL A 808 0.63 19.96 15.92
N MET A 809 1.58 19.47 16.71
CA MET A 809 1.27 18.92 18.04
C MET A 809 0.64 19.96 18.97
N ALA A 810 1.17 21.19 18.96
CA ALA A 810 0.68 22.28 19.79
C ALA A 810 -0.73 22.75 19.36
N ASN A 811 -0.98 22.80 18.05
CA ASN A 811 -2.19 23.43 17.50
C ASN A 811 -3.32 22.45 17.17
N SER A 812 -3.04 21.15 17.09
CA SER A 812 -3.99 20.16 16.54
C SER A 812 -4.33 19.03 17.51
N SER A 813 -3.80 19.01 18.74
CA SER A 813 -3.99 17.92 19.72
C SER A 813 -3.60 16.50 19.24
N ILE A 814 -2.87 16.40 18.11
CA ILE A 814 -2.40 15.13 17.55
C ILE A 814 -1.25 14.58 18.40
N ARG A 815 -1.33 13.29 18.77
CA ARG A 815 -0.32 12.61 19.59
C ARG A 815 0.99 12.39 18.81
N ARG A 816 2.12 12.44 19.52
CA ARG A 816 3.46 12.20 18.95
C ARG A 816 3.59 10.83 18.27
N GLN A 817 2.99 9.79 18.86
CA GLN A 817 3.01 8.43 18.30
C GLN A 817 2.31 8.39 16.93
N THR A 818 1.13 8.99 16.82
CA THR A 818 0.36 9.08 15.57
C THR A 818 1.14 9.82 14.46
N LEU A 819 1.79 10.94 14.79
CA LEU A 819 2.68 11.64 13.85
C LEU A 819 3.86 10.78 13.41
N THR A 820 4.43 9.99 14.33
CA THR A 820 5.54 9.08 14.02
C THR A 820 5.09 7.99 13.03
N THR A 821 3.89 7.45 13.21
CA THR A 821 3.28 6.48 12.27
C THR A 821 3.05 7.11 10.90
N LEU A 822 2.45 8.31 10.84
CA LEU A 822 2.25 9.04 9.60
C LEU A 822 3.57 9.37 8.89
N PHE A 823 4.62 9.74 9.63
CA PHE A 823 5.96 9.97 9.04
C PHE A 823 6.60 8.70 8.51
N ASN A 824 6.43 7.58 9.19
CA ASN A 824 6.90 6.29 8.68
C ASN A 824 6.18 5.90 7.39
N GLN A 825 4.86 6.11 7.33
CA GLN A 825 4.10 5.91 6.10
C GLN A 825 4.51 6.90 5.01
N ALA A 826 4.78 8.17 5.35
CA ALA A 826 5.31 9.18 4.42
C ALA A 826 6.60 8.72 3.74
N ARG A 827 7.49 8.16 4.55
CA ARG A 827 8.79 7.64 4.14
C ARG A 827 8.68 6.40 3.26
N GLU A 828 7.68 5.57 3.47
CA GLU A 828 7.35 4.45 2.56
C GLU A 828 6.82 4.95 1.20
N ASN A 829 6.34 6.19 1.13
CA ASN A 829 5.76 6.84 -0.04
C ASN A 829 6.73 7.82 -0.73
N VAL A 830 8.02 7.46 -0.77
CA VAL A 830 9.07 8.23 -1.44
C VAL A 830 9.52 7.50 -2.69
N ALA A 831 9.50 8.22 -3.83
CA ALA A 831 9.91 7.70 -5.13
C ALA A 831 11.17 8.40 -5.63
N THR A 832 12.01 7.67 -6.36
CA THR A 832 13.26 8.20 -6.91
C THR A 832 13.01 8.80 -8.28
N VAL A 833 13.47 10.03 -8.52
CA VAL A 833 13.39 10.68 -9.83
C VAL A 833 14.35 9.99 -10.80
N GLU A 834 13.83 9.44 -11.89
CA GLU A 834 14.62 8.83 -12.97
C GLU A 834 14.85 9.81 -14.12
N HIS A 835 13.85 10.64 -14.39
CA HIS A 835 13.92 11.65 -15.43
C HIS A 835 13.17 12.89 -14.98
N VAL A 836 13.76 14.05 -15.23
CA VAL A 836 13.12 15.35 -14.99
C VAL A 836 13.57 16.31 -16.08
N GLY A 837 12.62 17.02 -16.68
CA GLY A 837 12.91 17.98 -17.72
C GLY A 837 11.67 18.71 -18.22
N PRO A 838 11.85 19.83 -18.94
CA PRO A 838 10.75 20.54 -19.57
C PRO A 838 10.06 19.64 -20.59
N LEU A 839 8.73 19.75 -20.70
CA LEU A 839 8.02 19.11 -21.79
C LEU A 839 8.48 19.78 -23.10
N LEU A 840 9.16 19.03 -23.96
CA LEU A 840 9.50 19.52 -25.29
C LEU A 840 8.18 19.72 -26.05
N GLU A 841 7.89 20.95 -26.47
CA GLU A 841 6.87 21.22 -27.48
C GLU A 841 7.27 20.44 -28.74
N SER A 842 6.60 19.32 -28.99
CA SER A 842 6.69 18.64 -30.26
C SER A 842 6.14 19.57 -31.33
N GLN A 843 7.04 20.07 -32.19
CA GLN A 843 6.68 20.58 -33.52
C GLN A 843 6.07 19.48 -34.38
#